data_AF-A0AAW0QV12-F1
#
_entry.id   AF-A0AAW0QV12-F1
#
_cell.length_a   1.000
_cell.length_b   1.000
_cell.length_c   1.000
_cell.angle_alpha   90.00
_cell.angle_beta   90.00
_cell.angle_gamma   90.00
#
_symmetry.space_group_name_H-M   'P 1'
#
loop_
_entity.id
_entity.type
_entity.pdbx_description
1 polymer ?
#
loop_
_entity_poly.entity_id
_entity_poly.type
_entity_poly.pdbx_seq_one_letter_code
_entity_poly.pdbx_strand_id
1 'polypeptide(L)'
;MAEQLQVSGLNRLPIQKLSHRSQWASFAMRKGVLDFQRNTSVLPDPKKGEMLPAIESRYPENPEGTLNQKFRVGIIGAGVSGLFTALTFDYLKKRYGLDVEYEILEANSDDRLGGRLYTYYFKNKKDEEGREMPQVGPHDYYDVGAMRFPHIDIMERTFKLFEELGMELNDQDIKENRKNNPPKPGQLVPYHLDGKNQPMLYNSVQVVSDGTKAPTAEDFQITGLPIEIMKSSPGKLFGSQIDYYTYLYKTAGPTIFWNSLMKTADHYSVRQYLTQIASYDYNTIEFLEAMNFGNRWYDQAFSEAVLEALDFDAKARWWCVEGGSQQIAYRMRDRLQRKQAIEYNKRVLGMSYVDKDHQQIDVDVRGENKPRRYDAVFNSAPLGAMQQMSLEGLKLNWGTKQAIRSLGYGASCKIGVRFKSLWWIHKLGIDDGGQGKTDLPIRCCVYPSYNMHDPADKPGVLLVSYTWSQEAERIGALISRESPDKEDELKLVVLHDLARLHSPTEEQYEELKQTIMDEYLDHYAYNWYADPTSVGAFAFFGPGQFQKMYPDIVQSHGKHIIIGEAASSHHAWVVGALESAARGVYQFLWQHSSVSKAAHRAAEAYVADEIPKPFGPHGQRSGRPVTQGELVRQQAIIEEIRLKQGGDIVDPSNVSEEDVAPILTVINA
;
A
#
# COMPACT_ATOMS: atom_id res chain seq x y z
N MET A 1 9.48 -55.07 -5.70
CA MET A 1 10.56 -54.17 -5.24
C MET A 1 10.16 -52.75 -5.53
N ALA A 2 9.46 -52.13 -4.58
CA ALA A 2 9.25 -50.68 -4.45
C ALA A 2 8.75 -50.51 -3.01
N GLU A 3 9.66 -50.20 -2.09
CA GLU A 3 9.34 -49.99 -0.69
C GLU A 3 8.37 -48.82 -0.55
N GLN A 4 7.25 -49.10 0.11
CA GLN A 4 6.39 -48.08 0.71
C GLN A 4 7.19 -47.34 1.78
N LEU A 5 7.70 -46.16 1.45
CA LEU A 5 8.05 -45.17 2.46
C LEU A 5 6.75 -44.62 3.06
N GLN A 6 6.28 -45.27 4.12
CA GLN A 6 5.36 -44.68 5.08
C GLN A 6 6.04 -43.44 5.67
N VAL A 7 5.59 -42.25 5.28
CA VAL A 7 5.86 -41.00 6.01
C VAL A 7 4.89 -40.96 7.19
N SER A 8 5.21 -41.69 8.26
CA SER A 8 4.58 -41.55 9.57
C SER A 8 5.26 -40.39 10.32
N GLY A 9 4.46 -39.47 10.85
CA GLY A 9 4.94 -38.41 11.76
C GLY A 9 5.12 -37.02 11.13
N LEU A 10 4.08 -36.44 10.54
CA LEU A 10 4.03 -35.01 10.20
C LEU A 10 3.15 -34.28 11.22
N ASN A 11 3.78 -33.72 12.25
CA ASN A 11 3.07 -32.93 13.24
C ASN A 11 2.82 -31.50 12.77
N ARG A 12 1.59 -31.02 13.03
CA ARG A 12 0.91 -29.86 12.38
C ARG A 12 0.78 -28.62 13.28
N LEU A 13 1.08 -27.40 12.77
CA LEU A 13 0.92 -26.13 13.50
C LEU A 13 -0.43 -26.06 14.22
N PRO A 14 -0.50 -25.72 15.53
CA PRO A 14 -1.76 -25.40 16.19
C PRO A 14 -2.17 -23.98 15.76
N ILE A 15 -2.51 -23.84 14.48
CA ILE A 15 -2.83 -22.59 13.77
C ILE A 15 -3.99 -21.84 14.42
N GLN A 16 -4.88 -22.55 15.12
CA GLN A 16 -6.01 -21.98 15.85
C GLN A 16 -5.60 -20.98 16.93
N LYS A 17 -4.33 -20.99 17.35
CA LYS A 17 -3.79 -20.10 18.38
C LYS A 17 -2.98 -18.93 17.83
N LEU A 18 -2.73 -18.83 16.52
CA LEU A 18 -2.02 -17.70 15.92
C LEU A 18 -2.95 -16.50 15.72
N SER A 19 -2.37 -15.31 15.73
CA SER A 19 -3.08 -14.12 15.31
C SER A 19 -3.60 -14.18 13.87
N HIS A 20 -4.66 -13.43 13.64
CA HIS A 20 -5.45 -13.48 12.43
C HIS A 20 -4.62 -13.23 11.14
N ARG A 21 -3.74 -12.23 11.09
CA ARG A 21 -2.88 -11.97 9.91
C ARG A 21 -1.71 -12.97 9.72
N SER A 22 -1.35 -13.73 10.76
CA SER A 22 -0.33 -14.79 10.68
C SER A 22 -0.96 -16.14 10.28
N GLN A 23 -2.22 -16.37 10.66
CA GLN A 23 -3.07 -17.38 10.04
C GLN A 23 -3.22 -17.13 8.53
N TRP A 24 -3.26 -15.87 8.09
CA TRP A 24 -3.38 -15.49 6.68
C TRP A 24 -2.18 -15.86 5.81
N ALA A 25 -0.95 -15.56 6.26
CA ALA A 25 0.24 -16.07 5.59
C ALA A 25 0.21 -17.61 5.52
N SER A 26 -0.31 -18.28 6.56
CA SER A 26 -0.34 -19.74 6.68
C SER A 26 -1.55 -20.46 6.08
N PHE A 27 -2.63 -19.76 5.76
CA PHE A 27 -3.83 -20.31 5.14
C PHE A 27 -3.73 -20.25 3.61
N ALA A 28 -3.16 -19.14 3.08
CA ALA A 28 -2.73 -19.05 1.68
C ALA A 28 -1.69 -20.15 1.33
N MET A 29 -0.83 -20.52 2.29
CA MET A 29 0.09 -21.68 2.20
C MET A 29 -0.64 -23.02 1.95
N ARG A 30 -1.83 -23.24 2.54
CA ARG A 30 -2.52 -24.55 2.46
C ARG A 30 -3.37 -24.67 1.20
N LYS A 31 -4.18 -23.66 0.87
CA LYS A 31 -5.18 -23.78 -0.21
C LYS A 31 -4.54 -23.70 -1.60
N GLY A 32 -3.54 -22.82 -1.79
CA GLY A 32 -2.82 -22.72 -3.07
C GLY A 32 -2.02 -23.97 -3.45
N VAL A 33 -1.45 -24.65 -2.44
CA VAL A 33 -0.68 -25.89 -2.64
C VAL A 33 -1.60 -27.09 -2.85
N LEU A 34 -2.64 -27.27 -2.01
CA LEU A 34 -3.54 -28.42 -2.07
C LEU A 34 -4.51 -28.39 -3.27
N ASP A 35 -5.00 -27.21 -3.68
CA ASP A 35 -5.91 -27.10 -4.84
C ASP A 35 -5.15 -27.22 -6.18
N PHE A 36 -3.88 -26.79 -6.25
CA PHE A 36 -3.01 -27.05 -7.40
C PHE A 36 -2.65 -28.54 -7.52
N GLN A 37 -2.39 -29.20 -6.39
CA GLN A 37 -2.05 -30.62 -6.30
C GLN A 37 -3.18 -31.56 -6.75
N ARG A 38 -4.45 -31.19 -6.52
CA ARG A 38 -5.61 -32.04 -6.89
C ARG A 38 -6.02 -31.92 -8.37
N ASN A 39 -5.77 -30.79 -9.02
CA ASN A 39 -6.39 -30.47 -10.31
C ASN A 39 -5.47 -30.52 -11.54
N THR A 40 -4.15 -30.69 -11.41
CA THR A 40 -3.23 -30.38 -12.54
C THR A 40 -2.31 -31.49 -13.06
N SER A 41 -2.28 -32.70 -12.48
CA SER A 41 -1.39 -33.80 -12.92
C SER A 41 0.12 -33.43 -13.00
N VAL A 42 0.54 -32.32 -12.38
CA VAL A 42 1.92 -31.86 -12.36
C VAL A 42 2.68 -32.63 -11.27
N LEU A 43 3.75 -33.33 -11.65
CA LEU A 43 4.62 -34.03 -10.72
C LEU A 43 5.20 -33.05 -9.67
N PRO A 44 5.27 -33.44 -8.39
CA PRO A 44 5.78 -32.57 -7.34
C PRO A 44 7.22 -32.14 -7.62
N ASP A 45 7.53 -30.87 -7.37
CA ASP A 45 8.90 -30.50 -6.99
C ASP A 45 9.06 -30.87 -5.51
N PRO A 46 9.79 -31.95 -5.16
CA PRO A 46 9.94 -32.39 -3.77
C PRO A 46 10.58 -31.33 -2.87
N LYS A 47 11.16 -30.24 -3.42
CA LYS A 47 11.73 -29.12 -2.66
C LYS A 47 10.74 -28.01 -2.33
N LYS A 48 9.51 -28.02 -2.88
CA LYS A 48 8.45 -27.06 -2.50
C LYS A 48 7.79 -27.37 -1.15
N GLY A 49 8.08 -28.52 -0.56
CA GLY A 49 7.36 -29.09 0.59
C GLY A 49 8.02 -28.95 1.96
N GLU A 50 9.22 -28.37 2.08
CA GLU A 50 9.81 -28.08 3.40
C GLU A 50 9.19 -26.81 4.01
N MET A 51 7.87 -26.83 4.15
CA MET A 51 7.13 -25.87 4.97
C MET A 51 7.31 -26.24 6.44
N LEU A 52 7.56 -25.22 7.27
CA LEU A 52 7.87 -25.37 8.68
C LEU A 52 6.77 -26.15 9.43
N PRO A 53 7.14 -27.17 10.24
CA PRO A 53 6.22 -28.02 10.98
C PRO A 53 5.53 -27.27 12.12
N ALA A 54 4.65 -27.97 12.82
CA ALA A 54 4.00 -27.49 14.03
C ALA A 54 4.89 -26.94 15.12
N ILE A 55 4.22 -26.26 16.08
CA ILE A 55 4.58 -26.39 17.50
C ILE A 55 4.32 -27.84 17.91
N GLU A 56 5.18 -28.74 17.45
CA GLU A 56 5.80 -29.62 18.39
C GLU A 56 7.01 -28.89 18.90
N SER A 57 7.22 -29.00 20.20
CA SER A 57 8.43 -28.55 20.84
C SER A 57 9.67 -28.95 20.02
N ARG A 58 10.21 -28.02 19.21
CA ARG A 58 11.61 -28.13 18.74
C ARG A 58 12.58 -27.93 19.91
N TYR A 59 12.04 -27.56 21.07
CA TYR A 59 12.74 -27.62 22.32
C TYR A 59 12.96 -29.08 22.70
N PRO A 60 14.20 -29.56 22.84
CA PRO A 60 14.40 -30.85 23.48
C PRO A 60 13.79 -30.80 24.89
N GLU A 61 13.12 -31.87 25.31
CA GLU A 61 12.51 -32.01 26.65
C GLU A 61 13.53 -31.83 27.79
N ASN A 62 14.84 -31.75 27.49
CA ASN A 62 15.90 -31.56 28.46
C ASN A 62 16.91 -30.45 28.05
N PRO A 63 16.84 -29.23 28.65
CA PRO A 63 17.53 -28.03 28.17
C PRO A 63 18.77 -27.63 29.01
N GLU A 64 19.55 -28.61 29.48
CA GLU A 64 20.71 -28.37 30.37
C GLU A 64 21.87 -27.63 29.70
N GLY A 65 21.83 -27.39 28.38
CA GLY A 65 22.76 -26.51 27.67
C GLY A 65 22.28 -25.04 27.58
N THR A 66 23.19 -24.10 27.82
CA THR A 66 23.01 -22.64 27.72
C THR A 66 22.73 -22.17 26.28
N LEU A 67 21.52 -22.40 25.77
CA LEU A 67 21.06 -21.91 24.47
C LEU A 67 20.74 -20.40 24.50
N ASN A 68 21.78 -19.58 24.37
CA ASN A 68 21.69 -18.13 24.21
C ASN A 68 22.50 -17.69 22.98
N GLN A 69 22.14 -18.21 21.79
CA GLN A 69 22.80 -17.82 20.55
C GLN A 69 22.56 -16.34 20.26
N LYS A 70 23.66 -15.61 20.01
CA LYS A 70 23.65 -14.28 19.42
C LYS A 70 23.44 -14.40 17.92
N PHE A 71 22.58 -13.55 17.36
CA PHE A 71 22.30 -13.51 15.93
C PHE A 71 22.80 -12.21 15.31
N ARG A 72 23.45 -12.29 14.15
CA ARG A 72 23.76 -11.14 13.31
C ARG A 72 22.77 -11.08 12.14
N VAL A 73 22.01 -9.99 12.03
CA VAL A 73 20.92 -9.86 11.05
C VAL A 73 21.19 -8.70 10.09
N GLY A 74 21.07 -8.96 8.78
CA GLY A 74 21.12 -7.92 7.75
C GLY A 74 19.72 -7.43 7.43
N ILE A 75 19.52 -6.12 7.34
CA ILE A 75 18.27 -5.51 6.90
C ILE A 75 18.59 -4.69 5.65
N ILE A 76 18.01 -5.06 4.50
CA ILE A 76 18.26 -4.39 3.23
C ILE A 76 17.20 -3.32 3.02
N GLY A 77 17.60 -2.05 3.06
CA GLY A 77 16.74 -0.87 2.96
C GLY A 77 16.31 -0.29 4.30
N ALA A 78 16.43 1.03 4.43
CA ALA A 78 15.95 1.84 5.57
C ALA A 78 14.60 2.51 5.24
N GLY A 79 13.75 1.82 4.48
CA GLY A 79 12.33 2.14 4.37
C GLY A 79 11.57 1.78 5.64
N VAL A 80 10.28 2.10 5.69
CA VAL A 80 9.44 1.88 6.88
C VAL A 80 9.45 0.42 7.38
N SER A 81 9.44 -0.57 6.48
CA SER A 81 9.52 -2.00 6.87
C SER A 81 10.85 -2.36 7.52
N GLY A 82 11.98 -1.94 6.95
CA GLY A 82 13.31 -2.21 7.51
C GLY A 82 13.53 -1.53 8.86
N LEU A 83 13.16 -0.25 8.98
CA LEU A 83 13.20 0.49 10.24
C LEU A 83 12.30 -0.15 11.30
N PHE A 84 11.11 -0.64 10.90
CA PHE A 84 10.17 -1.28 11.81
C PHE A 84 10.67 -2.63 12.31
N THR A 85 11.32 -3.42 11.45
CA THR A 85 11.99 -4.66 11.84
C THR A 85 13.04 -4.41 12.93
N ALA A 86 13.86 -3.37 12.78
CA ALA A 86 14.88 -3.01 13.77
C ALA A 86 14.26 -2.56 15.11
N LEU A 87 13.23 -1.71 15.10
CA LEU A 87 12.48 -1.35 16.31
C LEU A 87 11.86 -2.57 17.00
N THR A 88 11.35 -3.52 16.22
CA THR A 88 10.79 -4.77 16.76
C THR A 88 11.88 -5.60 17.44
N PHE A 89 13.09 -5.68 16.88
CA PHE A 89 14.21 -6.35 17.55
C PHE A 89 14.64 -5.64 18.84
N ASP A 90 14.68 -4.30 18.85
CA ASP A 90 14.97 -3.53 20.07
C ASP A 90 13.93 -3.82 21.18
N TYR A 91 12.64 -3.87 20.82
CA TYR A 91 11.56 -4.25 21.72
C TYR A 91 11.75 -5.68 22.26
N LEU A 92 11.99 -6.64 21.38
CA LEU A 92 12.14 -8.05 21.76
C LEU A 92 13.38 -8.30 22.62
N LYS A 93 14.48 -7.59 22.34
CA LYS A 93 15.68 -7.60 23.19
C LYS A 93 15.35 -7.11 24.60
N LYS A 94 14.67 -5.98 24.73
CA LYS A 94 14.28 -5.41 26.02
C LYS A 94 13.31 -6.32 26.80
N ARG A 95 12.33 -6.93 26.11
CA ARG A 95 11.24 -7.67 26.76
C ARG A 95 11.53 -9.14 27.01
N TYR A 96 12.27 -9.79 26.11
CA TYR A 96 12.50 -11.25 26.11
C TYR A 96 13.99 -11.63 26.16
N GLY A 97 14.91 -10.67 26.13
CA GLY A 97 16.35 -10.93 26.15
C GLY A 97 16.90 -11.49 24.84
N LEU A 98 16.22 -11.25 23.72
CA LEU A 98 16.66 -11.69 22.40
C LEU A 98 17.95 -10.97 22.00
N ASP A 99 19.04 -11.72 21.81
CA ASP A 99 20.35 -11.17 21.43
C ASP A 99 20.52 -11.11 19.90
N VAL A 100 19.95 -10.06 19.31
CA VAL A 100 20.10 -9.73 17.89
C VAL A 100 20.97 -8.47 17.74
N GLU A 101 21.99 -8.57 16.91
CA GLU A 101 22.74 -7.45 16.36
C GLU A 101 22.36 -7.27 14.89
N TYR A 102 21.75 -6.13 14.57
CA TYR A 102 21.33 -5.82 13.20
C TYR A 102 22.19 -4.72 12.55
N GLU A 103 22.30 -4.78 11.23
CA GLU A 103 22.81 -3.73 10.34
C GLU A 103 21.76 -3.42 9.29
N ILE A 104 21.50 -2.14 9.01
CA ILE A 104 20.57 -1.68 7.98
C ILE A 104 21.39 -1.07 6.84
N LEU A 105 21.31 -1.68 5.65
CA LEU A 105 22.04 -1.25 4.45
C LEU A 105 21.09 -0.45 3.55
N GLU A 106 21.21 0.88 3.55
CA GLU A 106 20.37 1.79 2.75
C GLU A 106 21.12 2.22 1.49
N ALA A 107 20.48 2.08 0.34
CA ALA A 107 21.09 2.42 -0.94
C ALA A 107 21.24 3.93 -1.14
N ASN A 108 20.30 4.72 -0.60
CA ASN A 108 20.31 6.17 -0.69
C ASN A 108 21.15 6.83 0.42
N SER A 109 21.34 8.14 0.30
CA SER A 109 21.89 9.01 1.33
C SER A 109 20.89 9.25 2.47
N ASP A 110 21.35 9.89 3.55
CA ASP A 110 20.60 10.10 4.78
C ASP A 110 19.42 11.07 4.64
N ASP A 111 19.51 12.04 3.74
CA ASP A 111 18.42 12.94 3.37
C ASP A 111 17.25 12.21 2.69
N ARG A 112 17.49 11.03 2.08
CA ARG A 112 16.48 10.15 1.47
C ARG A 112 16.04 8.98 2.36
N LEU A 113 16.38 9.00 3.66
CA LEU A 113 15.90 8.02 4.64
C LEU A 113 14.37 7.89 4.59
N GLY A 114 13.85 6.65 4.61
CA GLY A 114 12.41 6.35 4.62
C GLY A 114 11.87 5.74 3.33
N GLY A 115 12.66 5.76 2.24
CA GLY A 115 12.27 5.16 0.96
C GLY A 115 11.05 5.86 0.36
N ARG A 116 9.90 5.16 0.39
CA ARG A 116 8.59 5.67 -0.07
C ARG A 116 7.85 6.54 0.96
N LEU A 117 8.42 6.72 2.16
CA LEU A 117 8.14 7.87 3.00
C LEU A 117 9.07 8.99 2.57
N TYR A 118 8.65 9.78 1.58
CA TYR A 118 9.47 10.83 1.00
C TYR A 118 8.70 12.13 0.96
N THR A 119 9.21 13.11 1.69
CA THR A 119 8.78 14.50 1.65
C THR A 119 9.83 15.30 0.89
N TYR A 120 9.42 15.99 -0.18
CA TYR A 120 10.30 16.95 -0.83
C TYR A 120 10.12 18.30 -0.16
N TYR A 121 11.16 18.77 0.52
CA TYR A 121 11.27 20.13 1.02
C TYR A 121 11.91 20.99 -0.06
N PHE A 122 11.21 22.01 -0.54
CA PHE A 122 11.77 22.89 -1.54
C PHE A 122 12.98 23.61 -0.94
N LYS A 123 14.07 23.62 -1.69
CA LYS A 123 15.27 24.35 -1.30
C LYS A 123 15.08 25.80 -1.72
N ASN A 124 15.50 26.75 -0.87
CA ASN A 124 15.59 28.15 -1.29
C ASN A 124 16.56 28.24 -2.47
N LYS A 125 16.01 28.55 -3.64
CA LYS A 125 16.72 28.76 -4.90
C LYS A 125 16.68 30.23 -5.28
N LYS A 126 17.47 30.56 -6.30
CA LYS A 126 17.37 31.81 -7.04
C LYS A 126 16.49 31.61 -8.28
N ASP A 127 15.81 32.66 -8.76
CA ASP A 127 15.20 32.63 -10.12
C ASP A 127 16.26 32.56 -11.21
N GLU A 128 15.78 32.44 -12.46
CA GLU A 128 16.55 32.54 -13.69
C GLU A 128 17.38 33.85 -13.75
N GLU A 129 16.94 34.93 -13.09
CA GLU A 129 17.68 36.20 -12.98
C GLU A 129 18.63 36.28 -11.77
N GLY A 130 18.77 35.21 -10.98
CA GLY A 130 19.69 35.14 -9.85
C GLY A 130 19.22 35.82 -8.56
N ARG A 131 17.95 36.20 -8.45
CA ARG A 131 17.32 36.80 -7.26
C ARG A 131 16.80 35.71 -6.34
N GLU A 132 16.92 35.91 -5.03
CA GLU A 132 16.40 34.97 -4.03
C GLU A 132 14.88 34.77 -4.18
N MET A 133 14.45 33.51 -4.23
CA MET A 133 13.03 33.16 -4.24
C MET A 133 12.35 33.59 -2.93
N PRO A 134 11.06 33.94 -2.97
CA PRO A 134 10.27 34.13 -1.76
C PRO A 134 10.33 32.88 -0.87
N GLN A 135 10.57 33.11 0.43
CA GLN A 135 10.49 32.04 1.42
C GLN A 135 9.03 31.66 1.63
N VAL A 136 8.71 30.40 1.40
CA VAL A 136 7.48 29.79 1.92
C VAL A 136 7.71 29.50 3.40
N GLY A 137 6.65 29.58 4.20
CA GLY A 137 6.71 29.32 5.64
C GLY A 137 7.03 27.85 5.99
N PRO A 138 6.56 27.34 7.15
CA PRO A 138 6.89 25.97 7.59
C PRO A 138 6.36 24.87 6.65
N HIS A 139 5.44 25.20 5.75
CA HIS A 139 4.82 24.28 4.80
C HIS A 139 5.42 24.33 3.38
N ASP A 140 6.73 24.65 3.24
CA ASP A 140 7.45 24.60 1.94
C ASP A 140 7.80 23.17 1.50
N TYR A 141 6.80 22.30 1.45
CA TYR A 141 7.00 20.90 1.09
C TYR A 141 5.75 20.28 0.47
N TYR A 142 5.94 19.11 -0.15
CA TYR A 142 4.86 18.16 -0.37
C TYR A 142 5.36 16.72 -0.20
N ASP A 143 4.43 15.81 0.08
CA ASP A 143 4.74 14.38 0.16
C ASP A 143 4.73 13.74 -1.23
N VAL A 144 5.92 13.35 -1.69
CA VAL A 144 6.15 12.58 -2.93
C VAL A 144 5.56 11.17 -2.80
N GLY A 145 5.68 10.60 -1.60
CA GLY A 145 5.20 9.24 -1.27
C GLY A 145 3.88 9.22 -0.51
N ALA A 146 3.85 8.48 0.60
CA ALA A 146 2.69 8.44 1.49
C ALA A 146 2.36 9.85 2.01
N MET A 147 1.08 10.21 2.11
CA MET A 147 0.68 11.56 2.51
C MET A 147 -0.55 11.63 3.43
N ARG A 148 -1.30 10.53 3.53
CA ARG A 148 -2.59 10.47 4.21
C ARG A 148 -2.81 9.12 4.87
N PHE A 149 -3.47 9.13 6.02
CA PHE A 149 -3.62 7.99 6.92
C PHE A 149 -5.05 7.95 7.47
N PRO A 150 -5.91 7.00 7.02
CA PRO A 150 -7.26 6.87 7.56
C PRO A 150 -7.21 6.20 8.92
N HIS A 151 -7.87 6.79 9.92
CA HIS A 151 -7.97 6.20 11.25
C HIS A 151 -9.09 5.14 11.27
N ILE A 152 -8.74 3.93 10.82
CA ILE A 152 -9.59 2.74 10.76
C ILE A 152 -8.89 1.53 11.38
N ASP A 153 -9.65 0.48 11.71
CA ASP A 153 -9.12 -0.72 12.36
C ASP A 153 -8.02 -1.41 11.55
N ILE A 154 -8.12 -1.40 10.22
CA ILE A 154 -7.12 -1.99 9.34
C ILE A 154 -5.76 -1.32 9.52
N MET A 155 -5.76 0.00 9.72
CA MET A 155 -4.61 0.88 9.87
C MET A 155 -4.14 1.01 11.33
N GLU A 156 -4.76 0.31 12.28
CA GLU A 156 -4.49 0.48 13.70
C GLU A 156 -3.01 0.30 14.06
N ARG A 157 -2.30 -0.65 13.43
CA ARG A 157 -0.84 -0.80 13.63
C ARG A 157 -0.07 0.46 13.27
N THR A 158 -0.46 1.17 12.21
CA THR A 158 0.16 2.44 11.81
C THR A 158 -0.06 3.51 12.89
N PHE A 159 -1.28 3.61 13.43
CA PHE A 159 -1.56 4.56 14.52
C PHE A 159 -0.88 4.17 15.83
N LYS A 160 -0.74 2.88 16.13
CA LYS A 160 0.06 2.40 17.26
C LYS A 160 1.55 2.68 17.09
N LEU A 161 2.05 2.67 15.86
CA LEU A 161 3.40 3.16 15.56
C LEU A 161 3.50 4.67 15.82
N PHE A 162 2.52 5.47 15.40
CA PHE A 162 2.51 6.90 15.70
C PHE A 162 2.56 7.19 17.21
N GLU A 163 1.77 6.47 18.02
CA GLU A 163 1.84 6.54 19.49
C GLU A 163 3.24 6.21 20.01
N GLU A 164 3.83 5.09 19.56
CA GLU A 164 5.19 4.68 19.94
C GLU A 164 6.23 5.75 19.59
N LEU A 165 6.08 6.43 18.45
CA LEU A 165 6.97 7.49 17.97
C LEU A 165 6.70 8.86 18.61
N GLY A 166 5.68 8.98 19.48
CA GLY A 166 5.27 10.26 20.05
C GLY A 166 4.75 11.25 19.01
N MET A 167 4.05 10.75 17.99
CA MET A 167 3.39 11.52 16.94
C MET A 167 1.93 11.74 17.35
N GLU A 168 1.69 12.82 18.08
CA GLU A 168 0.39 13.12 18.68
C GLU A 168 -0.64 13.56 17.64
N LEU A 169 -1.90 13.17 17.86
CA LEU A 169 -3.05 13.70 17.13
C LEU A 169 -3.30 15.15 17.54
N ASN A 170 -3.30 16.05 16.56
CA ASN A 170 -3.61 17.47 16.74
C ASN A 170 -4.89 17.82 15.97
N ASP A 171 -6.03 17.63 16.64
CA ASP A 171 -7.40 17.85 16.13
C ASP A 171 -7.81 19.34 16.13
N GLN A 172 -6.88 20.25 15.88
CA GLN A 172 -7.20 21.68 15.88
C GLN A 172 -7.42 22.18 14.46
N ASP A 173 -8.63 22.03 13.91
CA ASP A 173 -9.02 22.60 12.61
C ASP A 173 -9.52 24.05 12.70
N ILE A 174 -9.57 24.61 13.91
CA ILE A 174 -10.05 25.99 14.14
C ILE A 174 -8.88 26.97 13.95
N LYS A 175 -9.02 27.87 12.96
CA LYS A 175 -8.05 28.95 12.61
C LYS A 175 -7.52 29.71 13.83
N GLU A 176 -8.37 30.04 14.80
CA GLU A 176 -7.99 30.78 16.02
C GLU A 176 -7.10 29.97 16.97
N ASN A 177 -7.33 28.66 17.08
CA ASN A 177 -6.50 27.78 17.91
C ASN A 177 -5.13 27.54 17.27
N ARG A 178 -5.06 27.37 15.94
CA ARG A 178 -3.79 27.19 15.23
C ARG A 178 -2.87 28.41 15.29
N LYS A 179 -3.41 29.64 15.30
CA LYS A 179 -2.59 30.85 15.46
C LYS A 179 -1.84 30.90 16.81
N ASN A 180 -2.47 30.41 17.87
CA ASN A 180 -1.90 30.46 19.22
C ASN A 180 -1.03 29.24 19.55
N ASN A 181 -1.26 28.11 18.87
CA ASN A 181 -0.51 26.87 19.07
C ASN A 181 -0.39 26.11 17.74
N PRO A 182 0.54 26.51 16.85
CA PRO A 182 0.70 25.86 15.56
C PRO A 182 1.15 24.41 15.73
N PRO A 183 0.66 23.48 14.87
CA PRO A 183 1.13 22.11 14.84
C PRO A 183 2.66 22.04 14.69
N LYS A 184 3.26 21.05 15.34
CA LYS A 184 4.72 20.81 15.30
C LYS A 184 5.05 19.69 14.32
N PRO A 185 6.21 19.74 13.64
CA PRO A 185 6.65 18.66 12.78
C PRO A 185 6.57 17.26 13.44
N GLY A 186 5.91 16.33 12.75
CA GLY A 186 5.62 14.98 13.20
C GLY A 186 4.35 14.83 14.04
N GLN A 187 3.59 15.90 14.31
CA GLN A 187 2.20 15.74 14.77
C GLN A 187 1.30 15.33 13.60
N LEU A 188 0.17 14.70 13.91
CA LEU A 188 -0.83 14.32 12.93
C LEU A 188 -1.92 15.39 12.90
N VAL A 189 -2.12 16.02 11.75
CA VAL A 189 -3.17 17.03 11.53
C VAL A 189 -4.25 16.46 10.62
N PRO A 190 -5.50 16.94 10.69
CA PRO A 190 -6.58 16.46 9.85
C PRO A 190 -6.24 16.61 8.36
N TYR A 191 -6.61 15.58 7.61
CA TYR A 191 -6.51 15.57 6.15
C TYR A 191 -7.93 15.58 5.58
N HIS A 192 -8.24 16.56 4.75
CA HIS A 192 -9.55 16.73 4.15
C HIS A 192 -9.53 16.12 2.75
N LEU A 193 -10.25 14.99 2.58
CA LEU A 193 -10.43 14.34 1.27
C LEU A 193 -11.32 15.14 0.32
N ASP A 194 -12.30 15.82 0.90
CA ASP A 194 -13.30 16.65 0.25
C ASP A 194 -13.31 18.02 0.93
N GLY A 195 -13.76 19.04 0.20
CA GLY A 195 -13.84 20.41 0.67
C GLY A 195 -14.93 21.17 -0.08
N LYS A 196 -15.03 22.49 0.13
CA LYS A 196 -15.92 23.34 -0.67
C LYS A 196 -15.29 23.65 -2.02
N ASN A 197 -16.13 23.99 -3.00
CA ASN A 197 -15.71 24.51 -4.30
C ASN A 197 -14.74 23.59 -5.07
N GLN A 198 -14.88 22.27 -4.92
CA GLN A 198 -13.98 21.30 -5.55
C GLN A 198 -14.35 21.13 -7.03
N PRO A 199 -13.47 21.50 -7.97
CA PRO A 199 -13.78 21.39 -9.39
C PRO A 199 -13.61 19.96 -9.89
N MET A 200 -14.55 19.53 -10.72
CA MET A 200 -14.42 18.35 -11.55
C MET A 200 -14.55 18.77 -13.02
N LEU A 201 -13.61 18.37 -13.87
CA LEU A 201 -13.64 18.69 -15.29
C LEU A 201 -13.52 17.41 -16.10
N TYR A 202 -14.60 17.03 -16.75
CA TYR A 202 -14.65 15.88 -17.65
C TYR A 202 -15.40 16.24 -18.91
N ASN A 203 -14.98 15.71 -20.06
CA ASN A 203 -15.61 16.00 -21.34
C ASN A 203 -15.69 17.51 -21.63
N SER A 204 -14.66 18.28 -21.21
CA SER A 204 -14.63 19.75 -21.28
C SER A 204 -15.76 20.48 -20.53
N VAL A 205 -16.50 19.78 -19.68
CA VAL A 205 -17.56 20.36 -18.84
C VAL A 205 -17.09 20.40 -17.40
N GLN A 206 -17.06 21.60 -16.82
CA GLN A 206 -16.73 21.78 -15.42
C GLN A 206 -17.99 21.67 -14.56
N VAL A 207 -17.90 20.86 -13.51
CA VAL A 207 -18.88 20.76 -12.42
C VAL A 207 -18.15 21.06 -11.12
N VAL A 208 -18.65 22.02 -10.34
CA VAL A 208 -18.13 22.31 -9.01
C VAL A 208 -19.07 21.69 -7.99
N SER A 209 -18.58 20.71 -7.22
CA SER A 209 -19.40 20.04 -6.22
C SER A 209 -19.52 20.89 -4.95
N ASP A 210 -20.73 20.99 -4.41
CA ASP A 210 -21.01 21.50 -3.07
C ASP A 210 -21.04 20.39 -2.01
N GLY A 211 -20.70 19.15 -2.38
CA GLY A 211 -20.70 17.96 -1.53
C GLY A 211 -22.09 17.33 -1.29
N THR A 212 -23.17 17.89 -1.84
CA THR A 212 -24.54 17.39 -1.58
C THR A 212 -24.97 16.28 -2.53
N LYS A 213 -24.48 16.30 -3.77
CA LYS A 213 -24.78 15.31 -4.81
C LYS A 213 -23.48 14.88 -5.51
N ALA A 214 -23.28 13.57 -5.63
CA ALA A 214 -22.22 13.03 -6.46
C ALA A 214 -22.56 13.22 -7.94
N PRO A 215 -21.63 13.73 -8.77
CA PRO A 215 -21.92 14.03 -10.16
C PRO A 215 -22.12 12.76 -10.99
N THR A 216 -22.90 12.88 -12.06
CA THR A 216 -23.28 11.79 -12.96
C THR A 216 -22.83 12.08 -14.39
N ALA A 217 -23.08 11.16 -15.33
CA ALA A 217 -22.73 11.37 -16.74
C ALA A 217 -23.48 12.58 -17.34
N GLU A 218 -24.73 12.79 -16.93
CA GLU A 218 -25.57 13.92 -17.38
C GLU A 218 -24.95 15.26 -16.99
N ASP A 219 -24.38 15.37 -15.78
CA ASP A 219 -23.75 16.60 -15.29
C ASP A 219 -22.53 17.00 -16.17
N PHE A 220 -21.86 16.02 -16.80
CA PHE A 220 -20.73 16.22 -17.73
C PHE A 220 -21.13 16.14 -19.22
N GLN A 221 -22.42 16.07 -19.53
CA GLN A 221 -22.95 15.94 -20.89
C GLN A 221 -22.40 14.73 -21.66
N ILE A 222 -22.08 13.65 -20.95
CA ILE A 222 -21.60 12.40 -21.54
C ILE A 222 -22.81 11.61 -22.07
N THR A 223 -22.75 11.23 -23.35
CA THR A 223 -23.82 10.50 -24.04
C THR A 223 -23.35 9.12 -24.52
N GLY A 224 -24.27 8.28 -25.01
CA GLY A 224 -23.94 6.94 -25.51
C GLY A 224 -23.83 5.87 -24.42
N LEU A 225 -24.33 6.16 -23.22
CA LEU A 225 -24.47 5.22 -22.10
C LEU A 225 -25.96 4.87 -21.86
N PRO A 226 -26.28 3.74 -21.21
CA PRO A 226 -27.64 3.43 -20.79
C PRO A 226 -28.23 4.53 -19.88
N ILE A 227 -29.53 4.82 -20.00
CA ILE A 227 -30.20 5.93 -19.28
C ILE A 227 -30.02 5.83 -17.76
N GLU A 228 -30.14 4.63 -17.19
CA GLU A 228 -30.00 4.42 -15.74
C GLU A 228 -28.55 4.61 -15.26
N ILE A 229 -27.57 4.32 -16.12
CA ILE A 229 -26.16 4.56 -15.84
C ILE A 229 -25.88 6.07 -15.86
N MET A 230 -26.43 6.80 -16.84
CA MET A 230 -26.21 8.26 -16.95
C MET A 230 -26.72 9.04 -15.74
N LYS A 231 -27.76 8.55 -15.07
CA LYS A 231 -28.38 9.16 -13.89
C LYS A 231 -27.79 8.71 -12.56
N SER A 232 -26.87 7.76 -12.58
CA SER A 232 -26.29 7.16 -11.38
C SER A 232 -24.88 7.66 -11.12
N SER A 233 -24.51 7.75 -9.84
CA SER A 233 -23.15 8.09 -9.45
C SER A 233 -22.19 6.95 -9.85
N PRO A 234 -21.07 7.23 -10.54
CA PRO A 234 -20.08 6.22 -10.92
C PRO A 234 -19.52 5.46 -9.70
N GLY A 235 -19.27 6.17 -8.60
CA GLY A 235 -18.78 5.55 -7.37
C GLY A 235 -19.80 4.61 -6.74
N LYS A 236 -21.09 4.92 -6.82
CA LYS A 236 -22.17 4.04 -6.34
C LYS A 236 -22.31 2.79 -7.23
N LEU A 237 -22.27 2.97 -8.56
CA LEU A 237 -22.35 1.87 -9.52
C LEU A 237 -21.19 0.89 -9.28
N PHE A 238 -19.96 1.39 -9.19
CA PHE A 238 -18.80 0.55 -8.91
C PHE A 238 -18.84 -0.07 -7.50
N GLY A 239 -19.15 0.74 -6.47
CA GLY A 239 -19.25 0.28 -5.08
C GLY A 239 -20.20 -0.91 -4.90
N SER A 240 -21.34 -0.89 -5.60
CA SER A 240 -22.30 -1.99 -5.56
C SER A 240 -21.74 -3.35 -6.02
N GLN A 241 -20.68 -3.34 -6.84
CA GLN A 241 -20.04 -4.55 -7.35
C GLN A 241 -19.07 -5.17 -6.33
N ILE A 242 -18.56 -4.39 -5.38
CA ILE A 242 -17.61 -4.85 -4.36
C ILE A 242 -18.24 -4.99 -2.96
N ASP A 243 -19.46 -4.46 -2.76
CA ASP A 243 -20.17 -4.44 -1.47
C ASP A 243 -20.35 -5.84 -0.85
N TYR A 244 -20.53 -6.87 -1.67
CA TYR A 244 -20.56 -8.27 -1.20
C TYR A 244 -19.34 -8.61 -0.35
N TYR A 245 -18.16 -8.32 -0.87
CA TYR A 245 -16.90 -8.68 -0.23
C TYR A 245 -16.61 -7.79 0.98
N THR A 246 -16.92 -6.48 0.90
CA THR A 246 -16.75 -5.60 2.07
C THR A 246 -17.70 -5.99 3.20
N TYR A 247 -18.93 -6.42 2.88
CA TYR A 247 -19.87 -6.97 3.83
C TYR A 247 -19.36 -8.29 4.44
N LEU A 248 -18.85 -9.22 3.63
CA LEU A 248 -18.25 -10.46 4.11
C LEU A 248 -17.12 -10.19 5.10
N TYR A 249 -16.22 -9.26 4.79
CA TYR A 249 -15.12 -8.88 5.68
C TYR A 249 -15.65 -8.42 7.04
N LYS A 250 -16.67 -7.55 7.03
CA LYS A 250 -17.25 -6.96 8.24
C LYS A 250 -18.06 -7.95 9.08
N THR A 251 -18.70 -8.94 8.45
CA THR A 251 -19.69 -9.81 9.12
C THR A 251 -19.20 -11.23 9.37
N ALA A 252 -18.69 -11.90 8.33
CA ALA A 252 -18.17 -13.27 8.37
C ALA A 252 -16.73 -13.31 8.85
N GLY A 253 -16.07 -12.16 8.79
CA GLY A 253 -14.70 -12.01 9.18
C GLY A 253 -13.74 -12.35 8.05
N PRO A 254 -12.49 -11.89 8.22
CA PRO A 254 -11.51 -11.87 7.14
C PRO A 254 -11.17 -13.24 6.52
N THR A 255 -11.08 -14.34 7.28
CA THR A 255 -10.77 -15.67 6.71
C THR A 255 -11.77 -16.10 5.65
N ILE A 256 -13.07 -15.95 5.94
CA ILE A 256 -14.15 -16.30 5.01
C ILE A 256 -14.13 -15.35 3.81
N PHE A 257 -13.96 -14.05 4.07
CA PHE A 257 -13.79 -13.03 3.04
C PHE A 257 -12.67 -13.37 2.05
N TRP A 258 -11.47 -13.67 2.53
CA TRP A 258 -10.32 -13.95 1.67
C TRP A 258 -10.52 -15.21 0.83
N ASN A 259 -11.05 -16.26 1.46
CA ASN A 259 -11.33 -17.52 0.77
C ASN A 259 -12.37 -17.36 -0.32
N SER A 260 -13.37 -16.52 -0.09
CA SER A 260 -14.35 -16.12 -1.09
C SER A 260 -13.63 -15.36 -2.20
N LEU A 261 -13.00 -14.22 -1.89
CA LEU A 261 -12.34 -13.34 -2.86
C LEU A 261 -11.34 -14.08 -3.77
N MET A 262 -10.46 -14.90 -3.19
CA MET A 262 -9.46 -15.66 -3.94
C MET A 262 -10.06 -16.76 -4.81
N LYS A 263 -11.21 -17.33 -4.44
CA LYS A 263 -11.85 -18.41 -5.20
C LYS A 263 -12.80 -17.88 -6.28
N THR A 264 -13.43 -16.73 -6.04
CA THR A 264 -14.51 -16.24 -6.88
C THR A 264 -14.12 -15.05 -7.76
N ALA A 265 -13.09 -14.27 -7.40
CA ALA A 265 -12.81 -13.02 -8.11
C ALA A 265 -11.35 -12.68 -8.40
N ASP A 266 -10.36 -13.25 -7.70
CA ASP A 266 -8.95 -12.90 -7.94
C ASP A 266 -8.49 -13.15 -9.39
N HIS A 267 -9.04 -14.16 -10.07
CA HIS A 267 -8.70 -14.49 -11.46
C HIS A 267 -9.27 -13.54 -12.51
N TYR A 268 -10.09 -12.56 -12.10
CA TYR A 268 -10.61 -11.52 -12.99
C TYR A 268 -9.81 -10.22 -12.84
N SER A 269 -9.61 -9.52 -13.96
CA SER A 269 -9.45 -8.08 -13.87
C SER A 269 -10.78 -7.43 -13.50
N VAL A 270 -10.74 -6.18 -13.04
CA VAL A 270 -11.96 -5.44 -12.71
C VAL A 270 -12.85 -5.32 -13.95
N ARG A 271 -12.25 -4.98 -15.09
CA ARG A 271 -12.91 -4.91 -16.39
C ARG A 271 -13.56 -6.25 -16.76
N GLN A 272 -12.85 -7.37 -16.62
CA GLN A 272 -13.41 -8.69 -16.89
C GLN A 272 -14.58 -9.01 -15.96
N TYR A 273 -14.48 -8.68 -14.67
CA TYR A 273 -15.56 -8.87 -13.71
C TYR A 273 -16.79 -8.04 -14.09
N LEU A 274 -16.61 -6.76 -14.40
CA LEU A 274 -17.72 -5.88 -14.79
C LEU A 274 -18.38 -6.32 -16.11
N THR A 275 -17.60 -6.81 -17.08
CA THR A 275 -18.16 -7.34 -18.33
C THR A 275 -18.92 -8.66 -18.12
N GLN A 276 -18.33 -9.63 -17.42
CA GLN A 276 -18.87 -10.99 -17.36
C GLN A 276 -19.88 -11.20 -16.23
N ILE A 277 -19.67 -10.54 -15.10
CA ILE A 277 -20.47 -10.70 -13.89
C ILE A 277 -21.47 -9.56 -13.74
N ALA A 278 -21.04 -8.30 -13.89
CA ALA A 278 -21.97 -7.16 -13.80
C ALA A 278 -22.74 -6.90 -15.11
N SER A 279 -22.31 -7.53 -16.22
CA SER A 279 -22.91 -7.36 -17.55
C SER A 279 -22.89 -5.91 -18.07
N TYR A 280 -21.92 -5.10 -17.64
CA TYR A 280 -21.72 -3.74 -18.16
C TYR A 280 -21.04 -3.77 -19.54
N ASP A 281 -21.52 -2.91 -20.43
CA ASP A 281 -20.90 -2.71 -21.74
C ASP A 281 -19.56 -1.97 -21.65
N TYR A 282 -18.81 -1.97 -22.76
CA TYR A 282 -17.49 -1.35 -22.81
C TYR A 282 -17.52 0.14 -22.43
N ASN A 283 -18.45 0.91 -23.00
CA ASN A 283 -18.53 2.36 -22.77
C ASN A 283 -18.87 2.70 -21.31
N THR A 284 -19.74 1.89 -20.69
CA THR A 284 -20.07 1.99 -19.27
C THR A 284 -18.83 1.75 -18.42
N ILE A 285 -18.05 0.72 -18.72
CA ILE A 285 -16.83 0.41 -17.97
C ILE A 285 -15.78 1.52 -18.13
N GLU A 286 -15.57 2.03 -19.34
CA GLU A 286 -14.67 3.18 -19.60
C GLU A 286 -15.10 4.42 -18.81
N PHE A 287 -16.40 4.74 -18.83
CA PHE A 287 -16.94 5.85 -18.06
C PHE A 287 -16.71 5.68 -16.54
N LEU A 288 -17.00 4.49 -16.00
CA LEU A 288 -16.79 4.21 -14.58
C LEU A 288 -15.31 4.31 -14.19
N GLU A 289 -14.41 3.79 -15.01
CA GLU A 289 -12.96 3.87 -14.77
C GLU A 289 -12.49 5.34 -14.78
N ALA A 290 -12.83 6.10 -15.81
CA ALA A 290 -12.41 7.50 -15.95
C ALA A 290 -12.85 8.39 -14.77
N MET A 291 -14.05 8.15 -14.26
CA MET A 291 -14.64 8.93 -13.17
C MET A 291 -14.11 8.55 -11.78
N ASN A 292 -13.77 7.28 -11.56
CA ASN A 292 -13.37 6.80 -10.24
C ASN A 292 -11.85 6.66 -10.07
N PHE A 293 -11.11 6.32 -11.13
CA PHE A 293 -9.72 5.87 -11.05
C PHE A 293 -8.83 6.36 -12.22
N GLY A 294 -7.56 5.95 -12.19
CA GLY A 294 -6.61 6.14 -13.30
C GLY A 294 -6.89 5.21 -14.47
N ASN A 295 -6.38 5.55 -15.66
CA ASN A 295 -6.51 4.73 -16.86
C ASN A 295 -5.78 3.39 -16.72
N ARG A 296 -6.38 2.26 -17.16
CA ARG A 296 -5.91 0.87 -16.99
C ARG A 296 -5.86 0.37 -15.54
N TRP A 297 -6.44 1.11 -14.60
CA TRP A 297 -6.67 0.62 -13.25
C TRP A 297 -7.57 -0.62 -13.30
N TYR A 298 -8.61 -0.60 -14.15
CA TYR A 298 -9.59 -1.68 -14.29
C TYR A 298 -9.01 -2.93 -14.97
N ASP A 299 -7.81 -2.84 -15.54
CA ASP A 299 -7.11 -4.00 -16.10
C ASP A 299 -6.33 -4.80 -15.05
N GLN A 300 -6.21 -4.28 -13.82
CA GLN A 300 -5.63 -4.99 -12.68
C GLN A 300 -6.65 -5.90 -11.98
N ALA A 301 -6.19 -6.71 -11.02
CA ALA A 301 -7.02 -7.70 -10.35
C ALA A 301 -8.24 -7.06 -9.66
N PHE A 302 -9.41 -7.68 -9.80
CA PHE A 302 -10.61 -7.26 -9.07
C PHE A 302 -10.40 -7.36 -7.54
N SER A 303 -9.57 -8.29 -7.09
CA SER A 303 -9.18 -8.43 -5.68
C SER A 303 -8.46 -7.19 -5.14
N GLU A 304 -7.63 -6.50 -5.94
CA GLU A 304 -7.03 -5.23 -5.54
C GLU A 304 -8.10 -4.18 -5.26
N ALA A 305 -9.17 -4.13 -6.06
CA ALA A 305 -10.25 -3.16 -5.88
C ALA A 305 -11.04 -3.36 -4.60
N VAL A 306 -11.30 -4.63 -4.29
CA VAL A 306 -11.95 -5.01 -3.05
C VAL A 306 -11.08 -4.67 -1.84
N LEU A 307 -9.78 -4.96 -1.90
CA LEU A 307 -8.84 -4.67 -0.81
C LEU A 307 -8.63 -3.16 -0.63
N GLU A 308 -8.47 -2.41 -1.72
CA GLU A 308 -8.37 -0.95 -1.67
C GLU A 308 -9.62 -0.31 -1.06
N ALA A 309 -10.81 -0.81 -1.38
CA ALA A 309 -12.05 -0.31 -0.77
C ALA A 309 -12.21 -0.64 0.72
N LEU A 310 -11.49 -1.66 1.24
CA LEU A 310 -11.41 -1.90 2.68
C LEU A 310 -10.44 -0.92 3.35
N ASP A 311 -9.34 -0.61 2.67
CA ASP A 311 -8.28 0.28 3.18
C ASP A 311 -8.68 1.77 3.07
N PHE A 312 -9.56 2.10 2.12
CA PHE A 312 -10.07 3.45 1.85
C PHE A 312 -11.51 3.61 2.36
N ASP A 313 -11.68 4.14 3.58
CA ASP A 313 -12.99 4.52 4.11
C ASP A 313 -13.18 6.04 4.04
N ALA A 314 -14.01 6.50 3.11
CA ALA A 314 -14.32 7.93 2.94
C ALA A 314 -15.00 8.55 4.19
N LYS A 315 -15.64 7.73 5.05
CA LYS A 315 -16.27 8.19 6.29
C LYS A 315 -15.31 8.21 7.46
N ALA A 316 -14.12 7.63 7.31
CA ALA A 316 -13.11 7.65 8.35
C ALA A 316 -12.60 9.06 8.57
N ARG A 317 -12.00 9.25 9.74
CA ARG A 317 -11.22 10.44 9.99
C ARG A 317 -9.82 10.28 9.41
N TRP A 318 -9.44 11.19 8.51
CA TRP A 318 -8.15 11.15 7.82
C TRP A 318 -7.15 12.11 8.46
N TRP A 319 -5.88 11.71 8.40
CA TRP A 319 -4.76 12.45 8.97
C TRP A 319 -3.62 12.56 7.99
N CYS A 320 -2.84 13.63 8.07
CA CYS A 320 -1.54 13.77 7.44
C CYS A 320 -0.50 14.18 8.49
N VAL A 321 0.78 14.07 8.14
CA VAL A 321 1.87 14.37 9.07
C VAL A 321 2.32 15.80 8.84
N GLU A 322 2.23 16.62 9.88
CA GLU A 322 2.78 17.97 9.90
C GLU A 322 4.29 17.92 9.66
N GLY A 323 4.81 18.77 8.77
CA GLY A 323 6.19 18.69 8.30
C GLY A 323 6.49 17.50 7.37
N GLY A 324 5.48 16.75 6.92
CA GLY A 324 5.58 15.69 5.91
C GLY A 324 5.81 14.26 6.45
N SER A 325 5.37 13.27 5.67
CA SER A 325 5.40 11.85 6.04
C SER A 325 6.79 11.29 6.36
N GLN A 326 7.86 11.89 5.84
CA GLN A 326 9.23 11.45 6.11
C GLN A 326 9.63 11.60 7.59
N GLN A 327 8.89 12.43 8.35
CA GLN A 327 9.01 12.53 9.82
C GLN A 327 8.79 11.18 10.51
N ILE A 328 7.98 10.28 9.94
CA ILE A 328 7.79 8.92 10.46
C ILE A 328 9.14 8.19 10.47
N ALA A 329 9.87 8.21 9.35
CA ALA A 329 11.16 7.53 9.22
C ALA A 329 12.23 8.15 10.13
N TYR A 330 12.29 9.48 10.22
CA TYR A 330 13.20 10.18 11.13
C TYR A 330 12.95 9.79 12.59
N ARG A 331 11.69 9.76 13.02
CA ARG A 331 11.32 9.38 14.38
C ARG A 331 11.61 7.90 14.65
N MET A 332 11.40 7.01 13.68
CA MET A 332 11.79 5.60 13.82
C MET A 332 13.29 5.45 14.04
N ARG A 333 14.13 6.08 13.19
CA ARG A 333 15.59 6.14 13.40
C ARG A 333 15.91 6.66 14.80
N ASP A 334 15.23 7.72 15.23
CA ASP A 334 15.54 8.35 16.51
C ASP A 334 15.16 7.52 17.73
N ARG A 335 14.27 6.54 17.58
CA ARG A 335 13.92 5.55 18.61
C ARG A 335 14.78 4.29 18.61
N LEU A 336 15.58 4.04 17.58
CA LEU A 336 16.49 2.89 17.56
C LEU A 336 17.51 2.97 18.69
N GLN A 337 17.76 1.85 19.36
CA GLN A 337 18.83 1.72 20.36
C GLN A 337 20.21 1.93 19.74
N ARG A 338 20.38 1.58 18.46
CA ARG A 338 21.63 1.71 17.70
C ARG A 338 21.40 2.47 16.40
N LYS A 339 21.31 3.79 16.45
CA LYS A 339 21.15 4.63 15.24
C LYS A 339 22.26 4.42 14.20
N GLN A 340 23.48 4.14 14.66
CA GLN A 340 24.65 3.83 13.86
C GLN A 340 24.56 2.48 13.12
N ALA A 341 23.53 1.67 13.37
CA ALA A 341 23.27 0.47 12.60
C ALA A 341 22.79 0.79 11.17
N ILE A 342 22.30 2.01 10.91
CA ILE A 342 21.95 2.45 9.55
C ILE A 342 23.21 2.92 8.84
N GLU A 343 23.56 2.24 7.76
CA GLU A 343 24.62 2.63 6.85
C GLU A 343 24.04 3.05 5.50
N TYR A 344 24.22 4.33 5.19
CA TYR A 344 23.78 4.96 3.95
C TYR A 344 24.76 4.72 2.81
N ASN A 345 24.28 4.89 1.57
CA ASN A 345 25.05 4.64 0.34
C ASN A 345 25.58 3.19 0.23
N LYS A 346 24.90 2.24 0.86
CA LYS A 346 25.22 0.80 0.86
C LYS A 346 24.23 0.03 -0.01
N ARG A 347 24.36 0.18 -1.33
CA ARG A 347 23.54 -0.59 -2.27
C ARG A 347 23.97 -2.06 -2.29
N VAL A 348 23.06 -2.96 -1.91
CA VAL A 348 23.25 -4.41 -2.06
C VAL A 348 23.18 -4.79 -3.54
N LEU A 349 24.13 -5.63 -3.97
CA LEU A 349 24.28 -6.11 -5.35
C LEU A 349 23.91 -7.58 -5.51
N GLY A 350 24.02 -8.38 -4.46
CA GLY A 350 23.77 -9.81 -4.53
C GLY A 350 23.76 -10.47 -3.15
N MET A 351 23.23 -11.68 -3.11
CA MET A 351 23.16 -12.49 -1.90
C MET A 351 23.35 -13.97 -2.23
N SER A 352 24.05 -14.69 -1.34
CA SER A 352 24.31 -16.12 -1.50
C SER A 352 24.36 -16.86 -0.18
N TYR A 353 23.94 -18.13 -0.15
CA TYR A 353 24.21 -18.98 1.00
C TYR A 353 25.70 -19.33 1.06
N VAL A 354 26.28 -19.22 2.25
CA VAL A 354 27.69 -19.52 2.50
C VAL A 354 27.98 -21.01 2.37
N ASP A 355 27.07 -21.83 2.85
CA ASP A 355 27.21 -23.27 2.98
C ASP A 355 26.03 -24.02 2.36
N LYS A 356 26.17 -25.34 2.23
CA LYS A 356 25.14 -26.20 1.66
C LYS A 356 23.91 -26.34 2.57
N ASP A 357 24.09 -26.08 3.86
CA ASP A 357 23.07 -26.21 4.90
C ASP A 357 22.30 -24.90 5.14
N HIS A 358 22.58 -23.89 4.32
CA HIS A 358 21.94 -22.56 4.30
C HIS A 358 21.93 -21.87 5.68
N GLN A 359 23.01 -22.03 6.46
CA GLN A 359 23.08 -21.48 7.82
C GLN A 359 23.25 -19.97 7.83
N GLN A 360 24.08 -19.43 6.91
CA GLN A 360 24.40 -18.02 6.82
C GLN A 360 24.30 -17.50 5.39
N ILE A 361 24.08 -16.19 5.26
CA ILE A 361 23.95 -15.48 3.98
C ILE A 361 25.09 -14.46 3.89
N ASP A 362 25.82 -14.53 2.79
CA ASP A 362 26.77 -13.50 2.36
C ASP A 362 26.02 -12.48 1.48
N VAL A 363 26.18 -11.19 1.80
CA VAL A 363 25.55 -10.04 1.14
C VAL A 363 26.64 -9.18 0.51
N ASP A 364 26.60 -9.03 -0.81
CA ASP A 364 27.53 -8.20 -1.56
C ASP A 364 27.06 -6.75 -1.58
N VAL A 365 27.92 -5.83 -1.16
CA VAL A 365 27.61 -4.40 -1.05
C VAL A 365 28.50 -3.60 -1.99
N ARG A 366 27.91 -2.66 -2.73
CA ARG A 366 28.64 -1.81 -3.68
C ARG A 366 29.80 -1.09 -3.00
N GLY A 367 30.98 -1.21 -3.60
CA GLY A 367 32.21 -0.59 -3.10
C GLY A 367 32.94 -1.40 -2.02
N GLU A 368 32.42 -2.55 -1.61
CA GLU A 368 33.07 -3.45 -0.65
C GLU A 368 33.67 -4.67 -1.36
N ASN A 369 34.89 -5.06 -0.97
CA ASN A 369 35.62 -6.18 -1.58
C ASN A 369 35.32 -7.54 -0.93
N LYS A 370 34.55 -7.54 0.17
CA LYS A 370 34.18 -8.75 0.91
C LYS A 370 32.69 -8.69 1.21
N PRO A 371 31.96 -9.80 1.09
CA PRO A 371 30.57 -9.85 1.49
C PRO A 371 30.44 -9.64 3.00
N ARG A 372 29.29 -9.11 3.41
CA ARG A 372 28.87 -9.08 4.81
C ARG A 372 28.07 -10.34 5.13
N ARG A 373 28.43 -11.01 6.22
CA ARG A 373 27.85 -12.29 6.61
C ARG A 373 26.81 -12.13 7.71
N TYR A 374 25.64 -12.72 7.50
CA TYR A 374 24.50 -12.67 8.42
C TYR A 374 23.88 -14.05 8.66
N ASP A 375 23.31 -14.26 9.84
CA ASP A 375 22.53 -15.46 10.18
C ASP A 375 21.12 -15.42 9.57
N ALA A 376 20.60 -14.24 9.27
CA ALA A 376 19.37 -14.00 8.53
C ALA A 376 19.42 -12.61 7.85
N VAL A 377 18.70 -12.47 6.75
CA VAL A 377 18.56 -11.24 5.98
C VAL A 377 17.07 -10.93 5.76
N PHE A 378 16.66 -9.73 6.18
CA PHE A 378 15.36 -9.14 5.88
C PHE A 378 15.52 -8.23 4.67
N ASN A 379 14.99 -8.63 3.53
CA ASN A 379 15.06 -7.83 2.32
C ASN A 379 13.79 -6.98 2.18
N SER A 380 13.94 -5.67 2.37
CA SER A 380 12.85 -4.70 2.29
C SER A 380 12.82 -3.91 0.98
N ALA A 381 13.72 -4.22 0.04
CA ALA A 381 13.73 -3.60 -1.28
C ALA A 381 12.44 -3.95 -2.04
N PRO A 382 11.82 -2.97 -2.74
CA PRO A 382 10.74 -3.25 -3.68
C PRO A 382 11.15 -4.31 -4.70
N LEU A 383 10.20 -5.12 -5.19
CA LEU A 383 10.51 -6.31 -6.00
C LEU A 383 11.26 -5.94 -7.29
N GLY A 384 10.94 -4.82 -7.93
CA GLY A 384 11.67 -4.32 -9.10
C GLY A 384 13.13 -3.94 -8.81
N ALA A 385 13.41 -3.37 -7.63
CA ALA A 385 14.79 -3.12 -7.18
C ALA A 385 15.50 -4.42 -6.78
N MET A 386 14.78 -5.35 -6.14
CA MET A 386 15.28 -6.68 -5.77
C MET A 386 15.66 -7.51 -7.00
N GLN A 387 14.92 -7.40 -8.09
CA GLN A 387 15.20 -8.09 -9.36
C GLN A 387 16.57 -7.73 -9.95
N GLN A 388 17.15 -6.58 -9.57
CA GLN A 388 18.47 -6.16 -10.02
C GLN A 388 19.62 -6.81 -9.24
N MET A 389 19.32 -7.52 -8.14
CA MET A 389 20.32 -8.22 -7.34
C MET A 389 20.66 -9.59 -7.93
N SER A 390 21.92 -10.02 -7.82
CA SER A 390 22.32 -11.40 -8.09
C SER A 390 21.85 -12.30 -6.93
N LEU A 391 20.79 -13.08 -7.17
CA LEU A 391 20.14 -13.95 -6.17
C LEU A 391 20.31 -15.44 -6.47
N GLU A 392 21.15 -15.81 -7.45
CA GLU A 392 21.38 -17.19 -7.85
C GLU A 392 21.91 -18.03 -6.68
N GLY A 393 22.78 -17.43 -5.86
CA GLY A 393 23.39 -18.07 -4.69
C GLY A 393 22.40 -18.39 -3.56
N LEU A 394 21.22 -17.73 -3.52
CA LEU A 394 20.14 -18.07 -2.60
C LEU A 394 19.33 -19.29 -3.05
N LYS A 395 19.55 -19.81 -4.27
CA LYS A 395 18.85 -20.97 -4.84
C LYS A 395 17.33 -20.90 -4.67
N LEU A 396 16.76 -19.69 -4.80
CA LEU A 396 15.32 -19.47 -4.66
C LEU A 396 14.54 -20.38 -5.62
N ASN A 397 13.40 -20.89 -5.15
CA ASN A 397 12.53 -21.72 -5.97
C ASN A 397 11.97 -20.90 -7.15
N TRP A 398 11.47 -21.60 -8.17
CA TRP A 398 10.95 -20.96 -9.37
C TRP A 398 9.80 -19.99 -9.08
N GLY A 399 8.89 -20.33 -8.17
CA GLY A 399 7.75 -19.49 -7.79
C GLY A 399 8.22 -18.14 -7.25
N THR A 400 9.14 -18.14 -6.28
CA THR A 400 9.69 -16.90 -5.70
C THR A 400 10.41 -16.06 -6.76
N LYS A 401 11.21 -16.69 -7.64
CA LYS A 401 11.87 -15.98 -8.76
C LYS A 401 10.87 -15.37 -9.73
N GLN A 402 9.80 -16.09 -10.05
CA GLN A 402 8.74 -15.59 -10.92
C GLN A 402 7.96 -14.45 -10.27
N ALA A 403 7.67 -14.55 -8.97
CA ALA A 403 6.96 -13.52 -8.24
C ALA A 403 7.78 -12.22 -8.15
N ILE A 404 9.08 -12.30 -7.85
CA ILE A 404 9.99 -11.13 -7.87
C ILE A 404 9.96 -10.44 -9.24
N ARG A 405 9.93 -11.21 -10.33
CA ARG A 405 9.93 -10.71 -11.71
C ARG A 405 8.58 -10.15 -12.19
N SER A 406 7.46 -10.72 -11.71
CA SER A 406 6.17 -10.63 -12.43
C SER A 406 5.02 -10.07 -11.61
N LEU A 407 5.11 -10.05 -10.28
CA LEU A 407 4.09 -9.40 -9.47
C LEU A 407 3.98 -7.93 -9.89
N GLY A 408 2.75 -7.51 -10.20
CA GLY A 408 2.48 -6.20 -10.79
C GLY A 408 2.86 -5.06 -9.84
N TYR A 409 3.32 -3.96 -10.44
CA TYR A 409 3.62 -2.70 -9.74
C TYR A 409 2.94 -1.55 -10.47
N GLY A 410 2.28 -0.68 -9.72
CA GLY A 410 1.65 0.53 -10.24
C GLY A 410 2.67 1.63 -10.53
N ALA A 411 2.42 2.38 -11.60
CA ALA A 411 3.09 3.67 -11.84
C ALA A 411 2.42 4.75 -11.00
N SER A 412 3.21 5.70 -10.47
CA SER A 412 2.67 6.92 -9.89
C SER A 412 3.65 8.07 -10.03
N CYS A 413 3.11 9.25 -10.38
CA CYS A 413 3.85 10.49 -10.46
C CYS A 413 3.14 11.59 -9.66
N LYS A 414 3.92 12.46 -9.01
CA LYS A 414 3.41 13.64 -8.31
C LYS A 414 4.19 14.89 -8.65
N ILE A 415 3.49 16.02 -8.75
CA ILE A 415 4.07 17.32 -9.09
C ILE A 415 3.61 18.37 -8.08
N GLY A 416 4.53 18.79 -7.21
CA GLY A 416 4.32 19.92 -6.30
C GLY A 416 4.79 21.21 -6.97
N VAL A 417 4.00 22.27 -6.89
CA VAL A 417 4.32 23.59 -7.47
C VAL A 417 4.26 24.64 -6.37
N ARG A 418 5.27 25.51 -6.32
CA ARG A 418 5.30 26.70 -5.48
C ARG A 418 4.69 27.89 -6.21
N PHE A 419 3.84 28.61 -5.49
CA PHE A 419 3.23 29.85 -5.95
C PHE A 419 3.56 31.00 -5.00
N LYS A 420 3.45 32.25 -5.49
CA LYS A 420 3.66 33.49 -4.70
C LYS A 420 2.58 33.71 -3.64
N SER A 421 1.40 33.12 -3.83
CA SER A 421 0.27 33.18 -2.93
C SER A 421 -0.53 31.87 -2.96
N LEU A 422 -1.39 31.66 -1.96
CA LEU A 422 -2.41 30.59 -1.96
C LEU A 422 -3.62 31.04 -2.78
N TRP A 423 -3.43 31.31 -4.07
CA TRP A 423 -4.44 31.88 -4.96
C TRP A 423 -5.73 31.05 -5.03
N TRP A 424 -5.65 29.73 -4.89
CA TRP A 424 -6.82 28.85 -4.85
C TRP A 424 -7.71 29.12 -3.62
N ILE A 425 -7.14 29.56 -2.49
CA ILE A 425 -7.91 29.91 -1.29
C ILE A 425 -8.68 31.22 -1.53
N HIS A 426 -7.98 32.30 -1.87
CA HIS A 426 -8.59 33.64 -1.85
C HIS A 426 -9.25 34.06 -3.17
N LYS A 427 -8.86 33.49 -4.31
CA LYS A 427 -9.54 33.73 -5.60
C LYS A 427 -10.66 32.73 -5.88
N LEU A 428 -10.46 31.45 -5.54
CA LEU A 428 -11.41 30.38 -5.89
C LEU A 428 -12.24 29.86 -4.70
N GLY A 429 -11.91 30.28 -3.47
CA GLY A 429 -12.64 29.84 -2.27
C GLY A 429 -12.42 28.37 -1.94
N ILE A 430 -11.27 27.80 -2.31
CA ILE A 430 -10.89 26.42 -2.00
C ILE A 430 -10.06 26.44 -0.71
N ASP A 431 -10.73 26.57 0.44
CA ASP A 431 -10.10 26.90 1.73
C ASP A 431 -10.15 25.78 2.79
N ASP A 432 -10.65 24.60 2.43
CA ASP A 432 -10.84 23.43 3.33
C ASP A 432 -10.15 22.15 2.80
N GLY A 433 -9.04 22.27 2.06
CA GLY A 433 -8.36 21.14 1.43
C GLY A 433 -9.16 20.53 0.27
N GLY A 434 -9.13 19.21 0.13
CA GLY A 434 -9.86 18.48 -0.92
C GLY A 434 -9.06 18.18 -2.19
N GLN A 435 -9.76 17.78 -3.24
CA GLN A 435 -9.21 17.38 -4.53
C GLN A 435 -10.06 17.89 -5.71
N GLY A 436 -9.41 18.49 -6.69
CA GLY A 436 -9.95 18.70 -8.04
C GLY A 436 -9.65 17.51 -8.93
N LYS A 437 -10.63 17.05 -9.72
CA LYS A 437 -10.51 15.84 -10.57
C LYS A 437 -10.77 16.13 -12.03
N THR A 438 -10.03 15.50 -12.93
CA THR A 438 -10.20 15.71 -14.36
C THR A 438 -9.73 14.53 -15.22
N ASP A 439 -10.19 14.49 -16.46
CA ASP A 439 -9.65 13.67 -17.55
C ASP A 439 -8.44 14.28 -18.27
N LEU A 440 -8.05 15.53 -17.95
CA LEU A 440 -6.79 16.14 -18.40
C LEU A 440 -5.56 15.43 -17.81
N PRO A 441 -4.37 15.53 -18.46
CA PRO A 441 -3.13 14.87 -18.03
C PRO A 441 -2.79 14.96 -16.53
N ILE A 442 -3.04 16.09 -15.85
CA ILE A 442 -2.76 16.21 -14.40
C ILE A 442 -3.60 15.29 -13.50
N ARG A 443 -4.76 14.84 -13.98
CA ARG A 443 -5.80 13.97 -13.37
C ARG A 443 -6.37 14.40 -12.02
N CYS A 444 -5.53 14.65 -11.03
CA CYS A 444 -5.93 14.99 -9.66
C CYS A 444 -5.05 16.12 -9.12
N CYS A 445 -5.66 17.27 -8.85
CA CYS A 445 -5.05 18.38 -8.12
C CYS A 445 -5.48 18.26 -6.66
N VAL A 446 -4.52 18.19 -5.72
CA VAL A 446 -4.80 18.01 -4.30
C VAL A 446 -4.47 19.31 -3.55
N TYR A 447 -5.47 19.92 -2.94
CA TYR A 447 -5.28 21.13 -2.12
C TYR A 447 -4.80 20.72 -0.72
N PRO A 448 -3.60 21.16 -0.27
CA PRO A 448 -3.04 20.63 0.96
C PRO A 448 -3.83 21.03 2.21
N SER A 449 -4.07 20.08 3.10
CA SER A 449 -4.77 20.33 4.38
C SER A 449 -3.86 20.98 5.44
N TYR A 450 -2.54 20.86 5.31
CA TYR A 450 -1.60 21.44 6.28
C TYR A 450 -1.44 22.96 6.11
N ASN A 451 -1.56 23.50 4.89
CA ASN A 451 -1.36 24.93 4.61
C ASN A 451 -2.65 25.76 4.47
N MET A 452 -3.84 25.18 4.68
CA MET A 452 -5.13 25.88 4.54
C MET A 452 -5.36 27.03 5.52
N HIS A 453 -4.53 27.12 6.57
CA HIS A 453 -4.57 28.20 7.57
C HIS A 453 -3.40 29.17 7.48
N ASP A 454 -2.51 28.98 6.52
CA ASP A 454 -1.43 29.92 6.25
C ASP A 454 -2.01 31.24 5.69
N PRO A 455 -1.30 32.38 5.83
CA PRO A 455 -1.77 33.63 5.23
C PRO A 455 -1.87 33.50 3.71
N ALA A 456 -3.06 33.72 3.16
CA ALA A 456 -3.36 33.44 1.75
C ALA A 456 -2.56 34.32 0.76
N ASP A 457 -2.03 35.46 1.21
CA ASP A 457 -1.18 36.39 0.46
C ASP A 457 0.32 36.02 0.51
N LYS A 458 0.67 34.87 1.09
CA LYS A 458 2.06 34.39 1.23
C LYS A 458 2.33 33.18 0.35
N PRO A 459 3.61 32.97 -0.05
CA PRO A 459 3.98 31.84 -0.87
C PRO A 459 3.57 30.50 -0.27
N GLY A 460 3.22 29.54 -1.13
CA GLY A 460 2.83 28.21 -0.69
C GLY A 460 2.86 27.16 -1.79
N VAL A 461 2.70 25.90 -1.38
CA VAL A 461 2.79 24.72 -2.24
C VAL A 461 1.40 24.18 -2.56
N LEU A 462 1.20 23.79 -3.82
CA LEU A 462 0.04 23.03 -4.29
C LEU A 462 0.51 21.72 -4.93
N LEU A 463 -0.14 20.60 -4.60
CA LEU A 463 0.07 19.35 -5.32
C LEU A 463 -0.81 19.35 -6.57
N VAL A 464 -0.27 19.86 -7.69
CA VAL A 464 -1.03 20.13 -8.92
C VAL A 464 -1.41 18.84 -9.65
N SER A 465 -0.54 17.82 -9.59
CA SER A 465 -0.82 16.53 -10.22
C SER A 465 -0.49 15.38 -9.30
N TYR A 466 -1.43 14.44 -9.18
CA TYR A 466 -1.23 13.12 -8.62
C TYR A 466 -1.84 12.06 -9.54
N THR A 467 -0.98 11.32 -10.23
CA THR A 467 -1.36 10.38 -11.30
C THR A 467 -0.94 8.96 -10.96
N TRP A 468 -1.72 8.00 -11.46
CA TRP A 468 -1.50 6.57 -11.32
C TRP A 468 -1.55 5.89 -12.70
N SER A 469 -0.99 4.68 -12.79
CA SER A 469 -1.09 3.80 -13.97
C SER A 469 -0.62 4.49 -15.26
N GLN A 470 -1.31 4.31 -16.39
CA GLN A 470 -0.89 4.86 -17.68
C GLN A 470 -0.74 6.39 -17.68
N GLU A 471 -1.54 7.12 -16.91
CA GLU A 471 -1.38 8.57 -16.84
C GLU A 471 -0.07 8.97 -16.15
N ALA A 472 0.35 8.21 -15.13
CA ALA A 472 1.66 8.37 -14.52
C ALA A 472 2.81 8.04 -15.49
N GLU A 473 2.65 7.02 -16.35
CA GLU A 473 3.63 6.69 -17.39
C GLU A 473 3.77 7.82 -18.41
N ARG A 474 2.65 8.42 -18.85
CA ARG A 474 2.62 9.51 -19.82
C ARG A 474 3.22 10.79 -19.26
N ILE A 475 2.73 11.26 -18.11
CA ILE A 475 3.28 12.47 -17.49
C ILE A 475 4.72 12.24 -17.05
N GLY A 476 5.05 11.02 -16.59
CA GLY A 476 6.39 10.62 -16.20
C GLY A 476 7.42 10.63 -17.32
N ALA A 477 7.00 10.61 -18.59
CA ALA A 477 7.88 10.78 -19.74
C ALA A 477 8.35 12.24 -19.93
N LEU A 478 7.63 13.20 -19.32
CA LEU A 478 7.98 14.61 -19.30
C LEU A 478 8.78 15.00 -18.05
N ILE A 479 8.92 14.08 -17.08
CA ILE A 479 9.64 14.31 -15.83
C ILE A 479 11.13 14.02 -16.02
N SER A 480 11.95 15.03 -15.79
CA SER A 480 13.41 14.97 -15.77
C SER A 480 13.92 14.37 -14.46
N ARG A 481 15.06 13.68 -14.52
CA ARG A 481 15.78 13.24 -13.31
C ARG A 481 16.40 14.38 -12.52
N GLU A 482 16.48 15.56 -13.13
CA GLU A 482 17.04 16.78 -12.56
C GLU A 482 15.92 17.78 -12.20
N SER A 483 14.66 17.33 -12.06
CA SER A 483 13.49 18.18 -11.77
C SER A 483 13.81 19.30 -10.76
N PRO A 484 13.51 20.57 -11.08
CA PRO A 484 12.71 21.08 -12.21
C PRO A 484 13.45 21.25 -13.55
N ASP A 485 14.75 20.93 -13.62
CA ASP A 485 15.55 21.28 -14.80
C ASP A 485 15.15 20.41 -16.01
N LYS A 486 15.00 21.06 -17.18
CA LYS A 486 14.59 20.44 -18.46
C LYS A 486 13.15 19.92 -18.47
N GLU A 487 12.25 20.62 -17.78
CA GLU A 487 10.83 20.28 -17.67
C GLU A 487 9.89 21.34 -18.29
N ASP A 488 10.35 22.09 -19.30
CA ASP A 488 9.57 23.17 -19.94
C ASP A 488 8.20 22.68 -20.47
N GLU A 489 8.18 21.53 -21.14
CA GLU A 489 6.95 20.91 -21.64
C GLU A 489 6.02 20.48 -20.50
N LEU A 490 6.59 19.89 -19.44
CA LEU A 490 5.83 19.52 -18.25
C LEU A 490 5.18 20.75 -17.61
N LYS A 491 5.94 21.84 -17.44
CA LYS A 491 5.47 23.11 -16.90
C LYS A 491 4.32 23.65 -17.74
N LEU A 492 4.42 23.65 -19.08
CA LEU A 492 3.34 24.11 -19.96
C LEU A 492 2.05 23.29 -19.77
N VAL A 493 2.16 21.95 -19.76
CA VAL A 493 1.01 21.05 -19.54
C VAL A 493 0.38 21.28 -18.16
N VAL A 494 1.20 21.34 -17.11
CA VAL A 494 0.75 21.49 -15.72
C VAL A 494 0.01 22.81 -15.51
N LEU A 495 0.54 23.94 -16.01
CA LEU A 495 -0.11 25.24 -15.86
C LEU A 495 -1.36 25.38 -16.74
N HIS A 496 -1.34 24.82 -17.95
CA HIS A 496 -2.52 24.73 -18.83
C HIS A 496 -3.66 23.99 -18.13
N ASP A 497 -3.40 22.76 -17.68
CA ASP A 497 -4.41 21.89 -17.11
C ASP A 497 -4.94 22.44 -15.78
N LEU A 498 -4.07 23.04 -14.98
CA LEU A 498 -4.46 23.68 -13.72
C LEU A 498 -5.41 24.86 -13.99
N ALA A 499 -5.13 25.70 -14.98
CA ALA A 499 -6.04 26.78 -15.35
C ALA A 499 -7.38 26.24 -15.89
N ARG A 500 -7.31 25.22 -16.76
CA ARG A 500 -8.49 24.64 -17.40
C ARG A 500 -9.41 23.92 -16.41
N LEU A 501 -8.86 23.15 -15.48
CA LEU A 501 -9.59 22.50 -14.39
C LEU A 501 -10.46 23.49 -13.61
N HIS A 502 -9.97 24.73 -13.44
CA HIS A 502 -10.60 25.76 -12.63
C HIS A 502 -11.40 26.80 -13.43
N SER A 503 -11.60 26.60 -14.74
CA SER A 503 -12.27 27.58 -15.61
C SER A 503 -13.39 26.96 -16.44
N PRO A 504 -14.66 27.35 -16.25
CA PRO A 504 -15.78 26.82 -17.04
C PRO A 504 -15.92 27.49 -18.42
N THR A 505 -15.24 28.61 -18.67
CA THR A 505 -15.27 29.35 -19.95
C THR A 505 -13.86 29.68 -20.44
N GLU A 506 -13.71 29.94 -21.75
CA GLU A 506 -12.43 30.35 -22.35
C GLU A 506 -11.91 31.67 -21.78
N GLU A 507 -12.79 32.65 -21.51
CA GLU A 507 -12.41 33.94 -20.94
C GLU A 507 -11.77 33.77 -19.55
N GLN A 508 -12.41 32.98 -18.68
CA GLN A 508 -11.89 32.67 -17.35
C GLN A 508 -10.60 31.85 -17.42
N TYR A 509 -10.48 30.96 -18.41
CA TYR A 509 -9.27 30.17 -18.62
C TYR A 509 -8.07 31.06 -18.97
N GLU A 510 -8.21 32.01 -19.89
CA GLU A 510 -7.10 32.90 -20.25
C GLU A 510 -6.70 33.81 -19.08
N GLU A 511 -7.67 34.36 -18.34
CA GLU A 511 -7.40 35.18 -17.14
C GLU A 511 -6.67 34.37 -16.05
N LEU A 512 -7.17 33.16 -15.76
CA LEU A 512 -6.61 32.32 -14.71
C LEU A 512 -5.26 31.73 -15.11
N LYS A 513 -5.08 31.36 -16.38
CA LYS A 513 -3.79 30.90 -16.90
C LYS A 513 -2.72 31.97 -16.75
N GLN A 514 -3.02 33.21 -17.14
CA GLN A 514 -2.09 34.33 -16.95
C GLN A 514 -1.78 34.53 -15.46
N THR A 515 -2.80 34.51 -14.60
CA THR A 515 -2.61 34.59 -13.14
C THR A 515 -1.69 33.47 -12.62
N ILE A 516 -1.92 32.22 -13.01
CA ILE A 516 -1.13 31.06 -12.59
C ILE A 516 0.32 31.18 -13.08
N MET A 517 0.54 31.65 -14.30
CA MET A 517 1.88 31.90 -14.84
C MET A 517 2.61 33.00 -14.06
N ASP A 518 1.91 34.07 -13.69
CA ASP A 518 2.47 35.16 -12.90
C ASP A 518 2.74 34.74 -11.44
N GLU A 519 1.94 33.83 -10.89
CA GLU A 519 2.07 33.29 -9.54
C GLU A 519 3.15 32.21 -9.42
N TYR A 520 3.49 31.51 -10.51
CA TYR A 520 4.44 30.40 -10.52
C TYR A 520 5.84 30.83 -10.00
N LEU A 521 6.44 30.00 -9.14
CA LEU A 521 7.80 30.19 -8.64
C LEU A 521 8.74 29.06 -9.08
N ASP A 522 8.45 27.83 -8.68
CA ASP A 522 9.22 26.64 -9.03
C ASP A 522 8.35 25.39 -8.87
N HIS A 523 8.80 24.22 -9.34
CA HIS A 523 8.15 22.94 -9.11
C HIS A 523 9.15 21.83 -8.77
N TYR A 524 8.62 20.70 -8.31
CA TYR A 524 9.34 19.44 -8.25
C TYR A 524 8.38 18.33 -8.64
N ALA A 525 8.80 17.54 -9.62
CA ALA A 525 8.08 16.42 -10.17
C ALA A 525 8.84 15.13 -9.87
N TYR A 526 8.12 14.07 -9.53
CA TYR A 526 8.73 12.78 -9.23
C TYR A 526 7.99 11.64 -9.90
N ASN A 527 8.76 10.77 -10.56
CA ASN A 527 8.30 9.53 -11.17
C ASN A 527 8.88 8.33 -10.40
N TRP A 528 8.03 7.56 -9.71
CA TRP A 528 8.47 6.41 -8.91
C TRP A 528 9.09 5.28 -9.73
N TYR A 529 8.79 5.17 -11.04
CA TYR A 529 9.46 4.22 -11.93
C TYR A 529 10.87 4.66 -12.35
N ALA A 530 11.15 5.97 -12.32
CA ALA A 530 12.48 6.50 -12.66
C ALA A 530 13.52 6.31 -11.53
N ASP A 531 13.06 6.06 -10.30
CA ASP A 531 13.87 5.81 -9.10
C ASP A 531 14.48 4.39 -9.12
N PRO A 532 15.83 4.26 -9.19
CA PRO A 532 16.51 2.96 -9.25
C PRO A 532 16.49 2.18 -7.92
N THR A 533 15.98 2.76 -6.83
CA THR A 533 15.81 2.11 -5.52
C THR A 533 14.36 1.67 -5.26
N SER A 534 13.40 2.15 -6.08
CA SER A 534 11.98 1.76 -5.99
C SER A 534 11.50 0.97 -7.21
N VAL A 535 11.81 1.44 -8.42
CA VAL A 535 11.42 0.79 -9.70
C VAL A 535 9.92 0.52 -9.76
N GLY A 536 9.13 1.55 -9.46
CA GLY A 536 7.67 1.47 -9.35
C GLY A 536 7.19 2.10 -8.05
N ALA A 537 5.91 2.48 -8.01
CA ALA A 537 5.34 3.16 -6.85
C ALA A 537 4.99 2.17 -5.73
N PHE A 538 4.24 1.11 -6.06
CA PHE A 538 3.77 0.11 -5.11
C PHE A 538 3.26 -1.12 -5.85
N ALA A 539 3.14 -2.25 -5.14
CA ALA A 539 2.49 -3.42 -5.69
C ALA A 539 1.07 -3.07 -6.17
N PHE A 540 0.75 -3.57 -7.36
CA PHE A 540 -0.57 -3.44 -7.95
C PHE A 540 -0.76 -4.63 -8.88
N PHE A 541 -1.33 -5.69 -8.32
CA PHE A 541 -1.30 -7.03 -8.87
C PHE A 541 -2.29 -7.22 -10.01
N GLY A 542 -1.83 -7.96 -11.02
CA GLY A 542 -2.68 -8.42 -12.11
C GLY A 542 -3.57 -9.60 -11.69
N PRO A 543 -4.56 -9.97 -12.53
CA PRO A 543 -5.49 -11.06 -12.24
C PRO A 543 -4.77 -12.38 -11.90
N GLY A 544 -5.18 -13.01 -10.81
CA GLY A 544 -4.68 -14.29 -10.31
C GLY A 544 -3.37 -14.20 -9.51
N GLN A 545 -2.74 -13.03 -9.41
CA GLN A 545 -1.42 -12.91 -8.79
C GLN A 545 -1.47 -13.06 -7.26
N PHE A 546 -2.52 -12.59 -6.58
CA PHE A 546 -2.67 -12.85 -5.13
C PHE A 546 -2.87 -14.34 -4.85
N GLN A 547 -3.65 -15.05 -5.65
CA GLN A 547 -3.87 -16.48 -5.43
C GLN A 547 -2.65 -17.32 -5.81
N LYS A 548 -1.94 -16.97 -6.89
CA LYS A 548 -0.94 -17.85 -7.52
C LYS A 548 0.52 -17.49 -7.24
N MET A 549 0.86 -16.21 -7.02
CA MET A 549 2.25 -15.75 -6.91
C MET A 549 2.59 -15.13 -5.56
N TYR A 550 1.66 -14.37 -4.96
CA TYR A 550 1.86 -13.77 -3.64
C TYR A 550 2.29 -14.78 -2.54
N PRO A 551 1.78 -16.02 -2.49
CA PRO A 551 2.25 -17.01 -1.51
C PRO A 551 3.75 -17.29 -1.60
N ASP A 552 4.37 -17.15 -2.77
CA ASP A 552 5.79 -17.46 -2.99
C ASP A 552 6.76 -16.42 -2.40
N ILE A 553 6.28 -15.20 -2.10
CA ILE A 553 7.10 -14.12 -1.51
C ILE A 553 6.85 -13.92 -0.02
N VAL A 554 5.71 -14.37 0.50
CA VAL A 554 5.41 -14.31 1.94
C VAL A 554 5.85 -15.56 2.68
N GLN A 555 6.17 -16.64 1.97
CA GLN A 555 6.78 -17.84 2.51
C GLN A 555 8.29 -17.66 2.67
N SER A 556 8.79 -17.98 3.86
CA SER A 556 10.22 -17.97 4.17
C SER A 556 10.54 -19.07 5.17
N HIS A 557 11.73 -19.64 5.05
CA HIS A 557 12.32 -20.53 6.05
C HIS A 557 13.05 -19.75 7.16
N GLY A 558 12.80 -18.43 7.29
CA GLY A 558 13.29 -17.59 8.39
C GLY A 558 14.73 -17.11 8.26
N LYS A 559 15.40 -17.38 7.12
CA LYS A 559 16.78 -16.90 6.84
C LYS A 559 16.80 -15.77 5.83
N HIS A 560 16.32 -15.98 4.60
CA HIS A 560 16.04 -14.90 3.65
C HIS A 560 14.55 -14.58 3.71
N ILE A 561 14.20 -13.39 4.18
CA ILE A 561 12.82 -12.98 4.46
C ILE A 561 12.51 -11.75 3.62
N ILE A 562 11.56 -11.87 2.69
CA ILE A 562 11.08 -10.73 1.91
C ILE A 562 10.03 -9.99 2.75
N ILE A 563 10.26 -8.69 2.95
CA ILE A 563 9.34 -7.80 3.65
C ILE A 563 9.06 -6.54 2.84
N GLY A 564 7.97 -5.85 3.17
CA GLY A 564 7.54 -4.63 2.48
C GLY A 564 6.08 -4.72 2.08
N GLU A 565 5.52 -3.63 1.56
CA GLU A 565 4.08 -3.57 1.26
C GLU A 565 3.63 -4.61 0.22
N ALA A 566 4.45 -4.89 -0.81
CA ALA A 566 4.18 -5.94 -1.80
C ALA A 566 4.12 -7.36 -1.22
N ALA A 567 4.71 -7.56 -0.05
CA ALA A 567 4.59 -8.78 0.71
C ALA A 567 3.52 -8.63 1.80
N SER A 568 2.40 -7.97 1.50
CA SER A 568 1.22 -7.83 2.36
C SER A 568 -0.06 -7.84 1.51
N SER A 569 -1.24 -7.87 2.14
CA SER A 569 -2.53 -7.69 1.46
C SER A 569 -3.01 -6.23 1.46
N HIS A 570 -2.16 -5.30 1.90
CA HIS A 570 -2.48 -3.87 2.04
C HIS A 570 -1.44 -3.07 1.24
N HIS A 571 -1.47 -3.27 -0.09
CA HIS A 571 -0.56 -2.62 -1.01
C HIS A 571 -0.70 -1.11 -0.97
N ALA A 572 0.37 -0.40 -1.35
CA ALA A 572 0.43 1.08 -1.36
C ALA A 572 0.29 1.79 0.01
N TRP A 573 0.05 1.06 1.10
CA TRP A 573 -0.12 1.61 2.44
C TRP A 573 1.04 1.28 3.38
N VAL A 574 1.34 2.20 4.31
CA VAL A 574 2.35 1.97 5.36
C VAL A 574 2.02 0.73 6.19
N VAL A 575 0.73 0.48 6.47
CA VAL A 575 0.32 -0.68 7.28
C VAL A 575 0.75 -2.00 6.65
N GLY A 576 0.72 -2.11 5.32
CA GLY A 576 1.18 -3.31 4.61
C GLY A 576 2.64 -3.60 4.88
N ALA A 577 3.49 -2.57 4.83
CA ALA A 577 4.91 -2.70 5.15
C ALA A 577 5.15 -3.09 6.61
N LEU A 578 4.38 -2.54 7.56
CA LEU A 578 4.48 -2.89 8.99
C LEU A 578 4.03 -4.33 9.28
N GLU A 579 2.90 -4.76 8.70
CA GLU A 579 2.39 -6.13 8.83
C GLU A 579 3.37 -7.15 8.25
N SER A 580 3.93 -6.85 7.08
CA SER A 580 4.93 -7.71 6.45
C SER A 580 6.19 -7.85 7.31
N ALA A 581 6.63 -6.78 7.96
CA ALA A 581 7.78 -6.80 8.85
C ALA A 581 7.50 -7.60 10.14
N ALA A 582 6.32 -7.43 10.75
CA ALA A 582 5.90 -8.22 11.91
C ALA A 582 5.84 -9.73 11.58
N ARG A 583 5.28 -10.11 10.43
CA ARG A 583 5.33 -11.48 9.92
C ARG A 583 6.77 -11.98 9.80
N GLY A 584 7.63 -11.18 9.16
CA GLY A 584 9.02 -11.56 8.95
C GLY A 584 9.75 -11.84 10.26
N VAL A 585 9.56 -10.98 11.27
CA VAL A 585 10.17 -11.17 12.59
C VAL A 585 9.65 -12.45 13.24
N TYR A 586 8.35 -12.75 13.13
CA TYR A 586 7.82 -14.03 13.60
C TYR A 586 8.45 -15.23 12.89
N GLN A 587 8.63 -15.19 11.57
CA GLN A 587 9.30 -16.25 10.80
C GLN A 587 10.74 -16.48 11.27
N PHE A 588 11.47 -15.40 11.57
CA PHE A 588 12.80 -15.47 12.17
C PHE A 588 12.75 -16.12 13.57
N LEU A 589 11.90 -15.62 14.47
CA LEU A 589 11.79 -16.17 15.84
C LEU A 589 11.46 -17.66 15.83
N TRP A 590 10.54 -18.06 14.95
CA TRP A 590 10.16 -19.45 14.75
C TRP A 590 11.34 -20.32 14.34
N GLN A 591 12.06 -19.91 13.29
CA GLN A 591 13.20 -20.66 12.77
C GLN A 591 14.31 -20.84 13.80
N HIS A 592 14.49 -19.84 14.67
CA HIS A 592 15.57 -19.79 15.64
C HIS A 592 15.17 -20.25 17.06
N SER A 593 13.92 -20.70 17.24
CA SER A 593 13.38 -21.14 18.54
C SER A 593 14.09 -22.36 19.14
N SER A 594 14.64 -23.25 18.30
CA SER A 594 15.36 -24.45 18.76
C SER A 594 16.75 -24.15 19.33
N VAL A 595 17.31 -22.97 19.02
CA VAL A 595 18.69 -22.59 19.37
C VAL A 595 18.75 -21.36 20.28
N SER A 596 17.61 -20.75 20.61
CA SER A 596 17.53 -19.59 21.51
C SER A 596 16.28 -19.65 22.37
N LYS A 597 16.46 -19.69 23.71
CA LYS A 597 15.34 -19.68 24.67
C LYS A 597 14.51 -18.38 24.52
N ALA A 598 15.18 -17.26 24.28
CA ALA A 598 14.53 -15.96 24.08
C ALA A 598 13.68 -15.94 22.80
N ALA A 599 14.20 -16.48 21.69
CA ALA A 599 13.46 -16.57 20.44
C ALA A 599 12.21 -17.46 20.59
N HIS A 600 12.35 -18.61 21.27
CA HIS A 600 11.22 -19.50 21.56
C HIS A 600 10.12 -18.80 22.36
N ARG A 601 10.45 -18.17 23.50
CA ARG A 601 9.47 -17.43 24.32
C ARG A 601 8.80 -16.29 23.55
N ALA A 602 9.56 -15.56 22.75
CA ALA A 602 9.01 -14.48 21.92
C ALA A 602 8.07 -15.01 20.84
N ALA A 603 8.38 -16.16 20.22
CA ALA A 603 7.49 -16.81 19.26
C ALA A 603 6.18 -17.27 19.93
N GLU A 604 6.26 -17.88 21.12
CA GLU A 604 5.07 -18.27 21.91
C GLU A 604 4.21 -17.06 22.27
N ALA A 605 4.82 -15.99 22.78
CA ALA A 605 4.11 -14.75 23.12
C ALA A 605 3.48 -14.07 21.88
N TYR A 606 4.14 -14.15 20.72
CA TYR A 606 3.56 -13.67 19.47
C TYR A 606 2.32 -14.48 19.09
N VAL A 607 2.37 -15.81 19.20
CA VAL A 607 1.21 -16.68 18.93
C VAL A 607 0.07 -16.33 19.90
N ALA A 608 0.38 -16.25 21.20
CA ALA A 608 -0.59 -15.97 22.26
C ALA A 608 -1.13 -14.53 22.29
N ASP A 609 -0.77 -13.66 21.33
CA ASP A 609 -1.16 -12.24 21.29
C ASP A 609 -0.73 -11.44 22.54
N GLU A 610 0.39 -11.83 23.16
CA GLU A 610 0.95 -11.20 24.36
C GLU A 610 1.97 -10.09 24.03
N ILE A 611 2.40 -10.00 22.77
CA ILE A 611 3.22 -8.88 22.30
C ILE A 611 2.26 -7.74 21.90
N PRO A 612 2.39 -6.54 22.48
CA PRO A 612 1.50 -5.42 22.17
C PRO A 612 1.77 -4.87 20.76
N LYS A 613 0.75 -4.25 20.17
CA LYS A 613 0.92 -3.39 19.00
C LYS A 613 1.83 -2.19 19.36
N PRO A 614 2.64 -1.69 18.40
CA PRO A 614 2.66 -2.10 16.99
C PRO A 614 3.47 -3.37 16.72
N PHE A 615 4.20 -3.95 17.68
CA PHE A 615 5.20 -5.00 17.43
C PHE A 615 4.63 -6.42 17.31
N GLY A 616 3.61 -6.72 18.10
CA GLY A 616 2.94 -8.01 18.09
C GLY A 616 1.89 -8.10 17.01
N PRO A 617 1.11 -9.16 16.96
CA PRO A 617 0.17 -9.31 15.87
C PRO A 617 -1.10 -8.45 16.00
N HIS A 618 -1.95 -8.51 14.98
CA HIS A 618 -3.34 -8.04 15.09
C HIS A 618 -4.21 -9.14 15.73
N GLY A 619 -4.82 -8.83 16.88
CA GLY A 619 -5.76 -9.72 17.57
C GLY A 619 -6.91 -10.18 16.67
N GLN A 620 -7.46 -11.37 16.95
CA GLN A 620 -8.54 -11.95 16.16
C GLN A 620 -9.83 -11.13 16.32
N ARG A 621 -10.39 -10.62 15.22
CA ARG A 621 -11.83 -10.33 15.18
C ARG A 621 -12.57 -11.65 15.17
N SER A 622 -13.24 -11.99 16.27
CA SER A 622 -14.26 -13.03 16.26
C SER A 622 -15.41 -12.54 15.37
N GLY A 623 -15.42 -12.97 14.10
CA GLY A 623 -16.59 -12.82 13.25
C GLY A 623 -17.75 -13.61 13.85
N ARG A 624 -18.97 -13.08 13.79
CA ARG A 624 -20.15 -13.90 14.09
C ARG A 624 -20.32 -14.91 12.94
N PRO A 625 -20.76 -16.15 13.20
CA PRO A 625 -21.15 -17.04 12.12
C PRO A 625 -22.24 -16.35 11.30
N VAL A 626 -21.97 -16.07 10.02
CA VAL A 626 -22.98 -15.58 9.09
C VAL A 626 -23.81 -16.78 8.67
N THR A 627 -25.12 -16.67 8.80
CA THR A 627 -26.04 -17.77 8.47
C THR A 627 -26.20 -17.89 6.95
N GLN A 628 -26.50 -19.11 6.47
CA GLN A 628 -26.78 -19.37 5.05
C GLN A 628 -27.90 -18.45 4.52
N GLY A 629 -28.93 -18.18 5.33
CA GLY A 629 -30.02 -17.27 4.96
C GLY A 629 -29.58 -15.80 4.81
N GLU A 630 -28.59 -15.33 5.58
CA GLU A 630 -28.07 -13.96 5.43
C GLU A 630 -27.24 -13.80 4.15
N LEU A 631 -26.50 -14.82 3.74
CA LEU A 631 -25.71 -14.80 2.50
C LEU A 631 -26.61 -14.90 1.26
N VAL A 632 -27.61 -15.78 1.30
CA VAL A 632 -28.63 -15.88 0.24
C VAL A 632 -29.39 -14.56 0.12
N ARG A 633 -29.74 -13.91 1.23
CA ARG A 633 -30.41 -12.61 1.22
C ARG A 633 -29.53 -11.50 0.63
N GLN A 634 -28.24 -11.48 0.95
CA GLN A 634 -27.31 -10.50 0.38
C GLN A 634 -27.07 -10.74 -1.11
N GLN A 635 -26.89 -12.00 -1.54
CA GLN A 635 -26.82 -12.33 -2.97
C GLN A 635 -28.12 -11.93 -3.68
N ALA A 636 -29.28 -12.19 -3.09
CA ALA A 636 -30.56 -11.76 -3.63
C ALA A 636 -30.68 -10.23 -3.74
N ILE A 637 -30.13 -9.47 -2.78
CA ILE A 637 -30.09 -8.00 -2.86
C ILE A 637 -29.13 -7.53 -3.97
N ILE A 638 -27.98 -8.19 -4.13
CA ILE A 638 -27.02 -7.89 -5.21
C ILE A 638 -27.64 -8.18 -6.57
N GLU A 639 -28.31 -9.32 -6.73
CA GLU A 639 -29.08 -9.64 -7.94
C GLU A 639 -30.25 -8.67 -8.11
N GLU A 640 -30.97 -8.27 -7.06
CA GLU A 640 -32.04 -7.26 -7.15
C GLU A 640 -31.51 -5.89 -7.62
N ILE A 641 -30.31 -5.48 -7.18
CA ILE A 641 -29.63 -4.28 -7.65
C ILE A 641 -29.22 -4.43 -9.11
N ARG A 642 -28.69 -5.59 -9.50
CA ARG A 642 -28.34 -5.93 -10.88
C ARG A 642 -29.55 -5.92 -11.81
N LEU A 643 -30.69 -6.42 -11.33
CA LEU A 643 -31.99 -6.44 -12.02
C LEU A 643 -32.56 -5.04 -12.20
N LYS A 644 -32.39 -4.15 -11.22
CA LYS A 644 -32.75 -2.73 -11.31
C LYS A 644 -31.87 -1.93 -12.28
N GLN A 645 -30.74 -2.48 -12.72
CA GLN A 645 -29.80 -1.87 -13.67
C GLN A 645 -29.94 -2.38 -15.11
N GLY A 646 -31.00 -3.13 -15.43
CA GLY A 646 -31.38 -3.47 -16.81
C GLY A 646 -31.01 -4.87 -17.30
N GLY A 647 -30.66 -5.81 -16.42
CA GLY A 647 -30.60 -7.24 -16.75
C GLY A 647 -31.98 -7.90 -16.78
N ASP A 648 -32.15 -8.93 -17.61
CA ASP A 648 -33.40 -9.71 -17.70
C ASP A 648 -33.88 -10.18 -16.32
N ILE A 649 -35.20 -10.10 -16.12
CA ILE A 649 -35.90 -10.32 -14.84
C ILE A 649 -35.66 -11.75 -14.33
N VAL A 650 -34.80 -11.93 -13.33
CA VAL A 650 -34.74 -13.14 -12.51
C VAL A 650 -35.53 -12.88 -11.23
N ASP A 651 -36.61 -13.62 -11.03
CA ASP A 651 -37.35 -13.63 -9.76
C ASP A 651 -36.44 -14.24 -8.67
N PRO A 652 -36.16 -13.53 -7.56
CA PRO A 652 -35.34 -14.05 -6.46
C PRO A 652 -35.89 -15.35 -5.84
N SER A 653 -37.17 -15.66 -6.03
CA SER A 653 -37.77 -16.92 -5.62
C SER A 653 -37.42 -18.11 -6.53
N ASN A 654 -36.79 -17.85 -7.67
CA ASN A 654 -36.34 -18.85 -8.66
C ASN A 654 -34.82 -19.11 -8.63
N VAL A 655 -34.06 -18.49 -7.72
CA VAL A 655 -32.65 -18.83 -7.51
C VAL A 655 -32.57 -20.21 -6.85
N SER A 656 -32.06 -21.20 -7.57
CA SER A 656 -31.98 -22.58 -7.11
C SER A 656 -30.73 -22.81 -6.25
N GLU A 657 -30.70 -23.90 -5.46
CA GLU A 657 -29.48 -24.34 -4.75
C GLU A 657 -28.30 -24.59 -5.70
N GLU A 658 -28.57 -24.92 -6.97
CA GLU A 658 -27.57 -25.20 -7.99
C GLU A 658 -26.85 -23.91 -8.43
N ASP A 659 -27.56 -22.78 -8.49
CA ASP A 659 -27.03 -21.47 -8.88
C ASP A 659 -26.08 -20.89 -7.82
N VAL A 660 -26.29 -21.23 -6.56
CA VAL A 660 -25.42 -20.86 -5.42
C VAL A 660 -24.45 -21.96 -5.00
N ALA A 661 -24.47 -23.13 -5.66
CA ALA A 661 -23.62 -24.27 -5.33
C ALA A 661 -22.10 -23.95 -5.33
N PRO A 662 -21.56 -23.12 -6.25
CA PRO A 662 -20.16 -22.72 -6.20
C PRO A 662 -19.79 -21.98 -4.90
N ILE A 663 -20.72 -21.19 -4.36
CA ILE A 663 -20.60 -20.39 -3.14
C ILE A 663 -20.76 -21.28 -1.89
N LEU A 664 -21.76 -22.16 -1.88
CA LEU A 664 -22.00 -23.11 -0.79
C LEU A 664 -20.82 -24.08 -0.60
N THR A 665 -20.15 -24.46 -1.69
CA THR A 665 -18.94 -25.27 -1.66
C THR A 665 -17.72 -24.50 -1.10
N VAL A 666 -17.73 -23.16 -1.06
CA VAL A 666 -16.67 -22.36 -0.40
C VAL A 666 -16.89 -22.26 1.11
N ILE A 667 -18.15 -22.27 1.55
CA ILE A 667 -18.53 -22.07 2.96
C ILE A 667 -18.41 -23.39 3.75
N ASN A 668 -18.72 -24.51 3.11
CA ASN A 668 -18.68 -25.84 3.73
C ASN A 668 -17.30 -26.53 3.68
N ALA A 669 -16.27 -25.87 3.13
CA ALA A 669 -14.90 -26.37 2.98
C ALA A 669 -13.89 -25.45 3.69
#